data_AF-A0AAX3WH66-F1
#
_entry.id   AF-A0AAX3WH66-F1
#
_cell.length_a   1.000
_cell.length_b   1.000
_cell.length_c   1.000
_cell.angle_alpha   90.00
_cell.angle_beta   90.00
_cell.angle_gamma   90.00
#
_symmetry.space_group_name_H-M   'P 1'
#
loop_
_entity.id
_entity.type
_entity.pdbx_description
1 polymer ?
#
loop_
_entity_poly.entity_id
_entity_poly.type
_entity_poly.pdbx_seq_one_letter_code
_entity_poly.pdbx_strand_id
1 'polypeptide(L)'
;MRHFTQESPAMTGEVHGGDAFTARCSHSQTRFWLLDQLRPGDPSLHVAARWRIAGRLDAEILTRAFRLLLDRHEALRTSIVGEGGRPVQRIAGTVPLAFSEIDLSGLPGDRLGEAREIAESEAGKPFDLARAPLVRVTLLRLGRGDSLLLVTAHHSICDGWSMVVLAREFVAIYGALIRGQVPALAPAALHYADFAEWEISPALAEAAERDLAFWARSLRDLIPFELPPDHPRRPGRERRFAAETRPLSADLGARMEAYARAQGATPFVLACTILFGLLSARTGRGDIAIGTQVLGRDEIELEGVVGTFVNTLVLRTRVEAEQSFAERLAATRRTILDACDHALAPFDRVVQALAPCRDGLRPPLVSVNVRMRPTPQATPSGGSSVGEPAPIRLVDLDYAPTGSFFDLDLELAPGEAGWRLICEYDAGLYAAETVAGLLADFEQAARAAVGARLPDPAPLGRGGGGIAGEREQASREAGQPEAEETTARATPDAAPAPETAPPSAGEAADELLPTIRTIWREMLGRPDLSDDEDFFAAGGHSLLAARVVARIEAATGRTVPLWSFFEAGTVARLCAFLGGEAAAGVRHRALQEPTAQARPGFTAIHHAAADQELYRPLSEALGEDHPFATLQLESRVPPHEETLERLAGAYRDAIDAAQPQGPIRLVGFCRSGVLAFEIARQFAQGGRDVALVVLIDCWEPGYIRRFKPLARMRVMAAYRRGRLAALIRHVRRDGIGYLGSRAHLWFRSHRAWRGLRHALNRVGLASPCPEDAFWQVTDELDALALAYEPRPHPGPVLIVRSESVPVGPALDPMLGWRAYAENCESVSVPGFGHEGAFSPAGCRVMAAKISLMACR
;
A
#
# COMPACT_ATOMS: atom_id res chain seq x y z
N MET A 1 3.30 37.92 -10.07
CA MET A 1 2.43 39.13 -10.24
C MET A 1 1.76 39.28 -11.61
N ARG A 2 2.29 38.76 -12.74
CA ARG A 2 1.64 38.98 -14.07
C ARG A 2 0.56 37.96 -14.43
N HIS A 3 0.54 36.76 -13.87
CA HIS A 3 -0.43 35.73 -14.28
C HIS A 3 -1.59 35.55 -13.29
N PHE A 4 -1.33 35.42 -11.98
CA PHE A 4 -2.40 35.16 -11.00
C PHE A 4 -3.35 36.36 -10.80
N THR A 5 -2.81 37.59 -10.73
CA THR A 5 -3.60 38.81 -10.45
C THR A 5 -4.14 39.54 -11.70
N GLN A 6 -3.69 39.19 -12.92
CA GLN A 6 -4.18 39.84 -14.15
C GLN A 6 -5.28 39.04 -14.87
N GLU A 7 -5.33 37.73 -14.70
CA GLU A 7 -6.24 36.85 -15.45
C GLU A 7 -7.30 36.14 -14.60
N SER A 8 -7.30 36.33 -13.28
CA SER A 8 -8.33 35.75 -12.42
C SER A 8 -9.59 36.62 -12.42
N PRO A 9 -10.75 36.14 -12.91
CA PRO A 9 -12.05 36.75 -12.63
C PRO A 9 -12.58 36.33 -11.25
N ALA A 10 -11.81 35.55 -10.48
CA ALA A 10 -12.24 35.05 -9.18
C ALA A 10 -12.34 36.23 -8.21
N MET A 11 -13.59 36.66 -8.01
CA MET A 11 -14.17 37.04 -6.72
C MET A 11 -13.18 37.76 -5.82
N THR A 12 -13.29 39.09 -5.79
CA THR A 12 -12.71 39.98 -4.77
C THR A 12 -12.75 39.37 -3.38
N GLY A 13 -11.72 38.61 -2.97
CA GLY A 13 -11.50 38.14 -1.60
C GLY A 13 -12.76 37.90 -0.78
N GLU A 14 -13.78 37.23 -1.33
CA GLU A 14 -14.87 36.73 -0.51
C GLU A 14 -14.25 35.56 0.23
N VAL A 15 -13.71 35.85 1.42
CA VAL A 15 -13.47 34.85 2.45
C VAL A 15 -14.69 33.94 2.41
N HIS A 16 -14.53 32.71 1.91
CA HIS A 16 -15.62 31.75 1.83
C HIS A 16 -16.00 31.44 3.27
N GLY A 17 -16.95 32.22 3.77
CA GLY A 17 -17.07 32.53 5.18
C GLY A 17 -17.61 31.35 5.94
N GLY A 18 -16.74 30.45 6.42
CA GLY A 18 -17.07 29.39 7.36
C GLY A 18 -18.18 28.40 6.95
N ASP A 19 -18.79 28.57 5.77
CA ASP A 19 -19.89 27.76 5.27
C ASP A 19 -19.36 26.65 4.37
N ALA A 20 -20.09 25.53 4.32
CA ALA A 20 -19.67 24.40 3.50
C ALA A 20 -19.90 24.68 2.00
N PHE A 21 -18.91 24.39 1.16
CA PHE A 21 -19.02 24.55 -0.29
C PHE A 21 -18.24 23.48 -1.06
N THR A 22 -18.50 23.41 -2.37
CA THR A 22 -17.85 22.46 -3.28
C THR A 22 -17.01 23.24 -4.29
N ALA A 23 -15.77 22.79 -4.52
CA ALA A 23 -14.85 23.37 -5.50
C ALA A 23 -14.24 22.27 -6.39
N ARG A 24 -13.68 22.64 -7.54
CA ARG A 24 -13.01 21.68 -8.44
C ARG A 24 -11.67 21.24 -7.83
N CYS A 25 -11.27 19.99 -8.06
CA CYS A 25 -9.95 19.53 -7.65
C CYS A 25 -8.86 20.06 -8.58
N SER A 26 -7.70 20.35 -8.02
CA SER A 26 -6.47 20.56 -8.80
C SER A 26 -6.04 19.29 -9.53
N HIS A 27 -5.09 19.39 -10.46
CA HIS A 27 -4.49 18.25 -11.14
C HIS A 27 -3.80 17.31 -10.13
N SER A 28 -3.02 17.86 -9.19
CA SER A 28 -2.37 17.08 -8.12
C SER A 28 -3.37 16.39 -7.21
N GLN A 29 -4.45 17.05 -6.81
CA GLN A 29 -5.52 16.41 -6.02
C GLN A 29 -6.20 15.29 -6.79
N THR A 30 -6.50 15.52 -8.07
CA THR A 30 -7.09 14.51 -8.95
C THR A 30 -6.20 13.27 -9.02
N ARG A 31 -4.89 13.46 -9.16
CA ARG A 31 -3.90 12.39 -9.14
C ARG A 31 -3.90 11.60 -7.84
N PHE A 32 -3.78 12.28 -6.69
CA PHE A 32 -3.70 11.59 -5.39
C PHE A 32 -5.00 10.87 -5.05
N TRP A 33 -6.16 11.43 -5.43
CA TRP A 33 -7.43 10.71 -5.32
C TRP A 33 -7.43 9.44 -6.17
N LEU A 34 -6.96 9.52 -7.41
CA LEU A 34 -6.89 8.38 -8.31
C LEU A 34 -5.95 7.28 -7.80
N LEU A 35 -4.80 7.68 -7.25
CA LEU A 35 -3.84 6.76 -6.64
C LEU A 35 -4.42 6.07 -5.40
N ASP A 36 -5.17 6.79 -4.57
CA ASP A 36 -5.89 6.22 -3.42
C ASP A 36 -6.97 5.23 -3.88
N GLN A 37 -7.72 5.52 -4.95
CA GLN A 37 -8.67 4.56 -5.52
C GLN A 37 -8.00 3.30 -6.08
N LEU A 38 -6.76 3.43 -6.60
CA LEU A 38 -5.97 2.30 -7.08
C LEU A 38 -5.36 1.48 -5.96
N ARG A 39 -4.97 2.14 -4.87
CA ARG A 39 -4.25 1.55 -3.75
C ARG A 39 -4.81 2.07 -2.42
N PRO A 40 -6.04 1.64 -2.03
CA PRO A 40 -6.68 2.15 -0.83
C PRO A 40 -5.83 1.87 0.40
N GLY A 41 -5.51 2.92 1.15
CA GLY A 41 -4.71 2.82 2.37
C GLY A 41 -3.20 2.69 2.18
N ASP A 42 -2.68 2.97 0.99
CA ASP A 42 -1.22 3.03 0.75
C ASP A 42 -0.58 4.17 1.56
N PRO A 43 0.31 3.88 2.52
CA PRO A 43 0.91 4.90 3.39
C PRO A 43 1.86 5.86 2.65
N SER A 44 2.28 5.54 1.42
CA SER A 44 3.03 6.49 0.57
C SER A 44 2.19 7.69 0.13
N LEU A 45 0.86 7.64 0.31
CA LEU A 45 -0.05 8.75 0.09
C LEU A 45 -0.18 9.68 1.31
N HIS A 46 0.56 9.44 2.38
CA HIS A 46 0.54 10.26 3.59
C HIS A 46 1.78 11.15 3.69
N VAL A 47 1.58 12.38 4.18
CA VAL A 47 2.66 13.25 4.67
C VAL A 47 2.66 13.14 6.19
N ALA A 48 3.71 12.52 6.75
CA ALA A 48 3.85 12.34 8.20
C ALA A 48 5.03 13.14 8.74
N ALA A 49 4.72 14.23 9.45
CA ALA A 49 5.71 15.07 10.12
C ALA A 49 5.84 14.70 11.60
N ARG A 50 7.08 14.66 12.09
CA ARG A 50 7.43 14.40 13.49
C ARG A 50 8.09 15.65 14.07
N TRP A 51 7.36 16.36 14.93
CA TRP A 51 7.82 17.61 15.53
C TRP A 51 8.32 17.33 16.94
N ARG A 52 9.65 17.32 17.12
CA ARG A 52 10.19 17.26 18.49
C ARG A 52 10.13 18.65 19.08
N ILE A 53 9.43 18.79 20.21
CA ILE A 53 9.20 20.09 20.83
C ILE A 53 9.88 20.10 22.19
N ALA A 54 10.75 21.09 22.39
CA ALA A 54 11.31 21.41 23.70
C ALA A 54 10.37 22.40 24.42
N GLY A 55 9.95 22.02 25.61
CA GLY A 55 9.03 22.81 26.44
C GLY A 55 7.78 22.01 26.79
N ARG A 56 7.12 22.40 27.89
CA ARG A 56 5.93 21.68 28.35
C ARG A 56 4.73 22.06 27.48
N LEU A 57 4.23 21.09 26.71
CA LEU A 57 2.98 21.23 25.97
C LEU A 57 1.76 20.94 26.86
N ASP A 58 0.94 21.95 27.04
CA ASP A 58 -0.45 21.86 27.49
C ASP A 58 -1.35 21.35 26.34
N ALA A 59 -2.06 20.25 26.58
CA ALA A 59 -2.89 19.57 25.59
C ALA A 59 -4.15 20.36 25.20
N GLU A 60 -4.73 21.13 26.14
CA GLU A 60 -5.91 21.95 25.86
C GLU A 60 -5.54 23.13 24.96
N ILE A 61 -4.42 23.80 25.27
CA ILE A 61 -3.90 24.90 24.43
C ILE A 61 -3.50 24.36 23.06
N LEU A 62 -2.87 23.18 22.99
CA LEU A 62 -2.52 22.54 21.73
C LEU A 62 -3.75 22.25 20.88
N THR A 63 -4.79 21.67 21.48
CA THR A 63 -6.05 21.38 20.81
C THR A 63 -6.69 22.67 20.28
N ARG A 64 -6.67 23.76 21.06
CA ARG A 64 -7.16 25.07 20.62
C ARG A 64 -6.32 25.65 19.48
N ALA A 65 -5.00 25.50 19.52
CA ALA A 65 -4.11 25.97 18.47
C ALA A 65 -4.38 25.25 17.13
N PHE A 66 -4.55 23.93 17.15
CA PHE A 66 -4.89 23.17 15.94
C PHE A 66 -6.30 23.43 15.43
N ARG A 67 -7.28 23.73 16.30
CA ARG A 67 -8.60 24.19 15.84
C ARG A 67 -8.50 25.49 15.08
N LEU A 68 -7.71 26.46 15.56
CA LEU A 68 -7.47 27.71 14.83
C LEU A 68 -6.76 27.47 13.47
N LEU A 69 -5.86 26.48 13.39
CA LEU A 69 -5.26 26.08 12.11
C LEU A 69 -6.28 25.44 11.16
N LEU A 70 -7.15 24.57 11.66
CA LEU A 70 -8.23 23.97 10.87
C LEU A 70 -9.19 25.04 10.33
N ASP A 71 -9.56 26.01 11.16
CA ASP A 71 -10.46 27.10 10.76
C ASP A 71 -9.80 27.98 9.70
N ARG A 72 -8.51 28.31 9.89
CA ARG A 72 -7.70 29.16 9.01
C ARG A 72 -7.40 28.53 7.65
N HIS A 73 -7.17 27.21 7.60
CA HIS A 73 -6.76 26.52 6.37
C HIS A 73 -7.87 25.61 5.87
N GLU A 74 -8.61 26.07 4.86
CA GLU A 74 -9.69 25.31 4.21
C GLU A 74 -9.29 23.90 3.80
N ALA A 75 -8.05 23.73 3.30
CA ALA A 75 -7.51 22.43 2.89
C ALA A 75 -7.60 21.37 4.01
N LEU A 76 -7.43 21.76 5.28
CA LEU A 76 -7.52 20.83 6.42
C LEU A 76 -8.96 20.41 6.75
N ARG A 77 -9.96 21.14 6.24
CA ARG A 77 -11.40 20.84 6.34
C ARG A 77 -11.97 20.20 5.08
N THR A 78 -11.13 19.95 4.08
CA THR A 78 -11.53 19.39 2.79
C THR A 78 -11.61 17.86 2.84
N SER A 79 -12.68 17.30 2.29
CA SER A 79 -12.73 15.92 1.80
C SER A 79 -12.76 15.89 0.28
N ILE A 80 -12.34 14.78 -0.33
CA ILE A 80 -12.33 14.58 -1.78
C ILE A 80 -13.33 13.47 -2.12
N VAL A 81 -14.35 13.81 -2.90
CA VAL A 81 -15.45 12.89 -3.24
C VAL A 81 -15.51 12.69 -4.75
N GLY A 82 -15.75 11.46 -5.20
CA GLY A 82 -15.99 11.17 -6.61
C GLY A 82 -17.44 11.51 -7.01
N GLU A 83 -17.62 12.44 -7.93
CA GLU A 83 -18.90 12.79 -8.54
C GLU A 83 -18.81 12.67 -10.07
N GLY A 84 -19.65 11.82 -10.68
CA GLY A 84 -19.63 11.61 -12.13
C GLY A 84 -18.28 11.11 -12.68
N GLY A 85 -17.53 10.36 -11.87
CA GLY A 85 -16.19 9.87 -12.22
C GLY A 85 -15.09 10.92 -12.18
N ARG A 86 -15.33 12.07 -11.53
CA ARG A 86 -14.33 13.12 -11.28
C ARG A 86 -14.26 13.44 -9.79
N PRO A 87 -13.07 13.69 -9.24
CA PRO A 87 -12.96 14.14 -7.86
C PRO A 87 -13.35 15.62 -7.74
N VAL A 88 -14.10 15.94 -6.69
CA VAL A 88 -14.43 17.30 -6.27
C VAL A 88 -14.00 17.53 -4.83
N GLN A 89 -13.63 18.76 -4.51
CA GLN A 89 -13.32 19.19 -3.14
C GLN A 89 -14.64 19.52 -2.44
N ARG A 90 -14.90 18.89 -1.29
CA ARG A 90 -15.97 19.30 -0.37
C ARG A 90 -15.34 19.93 0.86
N ILE A 91 -15.46 21.23 0.97
CA ILE A 91 -14.86 22.02 2.05
C ILE A 91 -15.94 22.21 3.11
N ALA A 92 -15.78 21.56 4.26
CA ALA A 92 -16.73 21.66 5.36
C ALA A 92 -16.49 22.95 6.15
N GLY A 93 -17.56 23.61 6.62
CA GLY A 93 -17.43 24.82 7.43
C GLY A 93 -16.60 24.63 8.71
N THR A 94 -16.86 23.55 9.43
CA THR A 94 -16.08 23.13 10.62
C THR A 94 -15.92 21.62 10.63
N VAL A 95 -14.78 21.13 11.15
CA VAL A 95 -14.52 19.70 11.35
C VAL A 95 -13.95 19.44 12.74
N PRO A 96 -14.22 18.28 13.36
CA PRO A 96 -13.56 17.93 14.61
C PRO A 96 -12.06 17.69 14.39
N LEU A 97 -11.23 18.07 15.36
CA LEU A 97 -9.82 17.69 15.37
C LEU A 97 -9.69 16.21 15.76
N ALA A 98 -9.08 15.40 14.90
CA ALA A 98 -8.66 14.04 15.24
C ALA A 98 -7.37 14.09 16.09
N PHE A 99 -7.52 14.26 17.40
CA PHE A 99 -6.42 14.36 18.37
C PHE A 99 -6.31 13.11 19.25
N SER A 100 -5.08 12.63 19.48
CA SER A 100 -4.78 11.64 20.50
C SER A 100 -3.58 12.04 21.36
N GLU A 101 -3.55 11.57 22.60
CA GLU A 101 -2.44 11.81 23.54
C GLU A 101 -2.01 10.48 24.15
N ILE A 102 -0.71 10.21 24.13
CA ILE A 102 -0.10 8.99 24.64
C ILE A 102 1.05 9.38 25.59
N ASP A 103 0.95 8.93 26.83
CA ASP A 103 1.97 9.19 27.85
C ASP A 103 2.98 8.04 27.94
N LEU A 104 4.20 8.28 27.47
CA LEU A 104 5.33 7.36 27.53
C LEU A 104 6.26 7.67 28.71
N SER A 105 5.97 8.72 29.49
CA SER A 105 6.84 9.18 30.57
C SER A 105 6.95 8.18 31.74
N GLY A 106 5.96 7.31 31.89
CA GLY A 106 5.93 6.22 32.87
C GLY A 106 6.61 4.93 32.43
N LEU A 107 7.02 4.81 31.15
CA LEU A 107 7.63 3.58 30.64
C LEU A 107 9.10 3.46 31.06
N PRO A 108 9.53 2.29 31.57
CA PRO A 108 10.94 1.95 31.71
C PRO A 108 11.52 1.53 30.35
N GLY A 109 12.75 1.96 30.02
CA GLY A 109 13.42 1.59 28.77
C GLY A 109 13.57 2.72 27.74
N ASP A 110 13.77 2.35 26.47
CA ASP A 110 13.97 3.27 25.35
C ASP A 110 12.64 3.88 24.87
N ARG A 111 12.29 5.03 25.46
CA ARG A 111 11.08 5.79 25.11
C ARG A 111 11.12 6.36 23.70
N LEU A 112 12.31 6.63 23.16
CA LEU A 112 12.45 7.16 21.80
C LEU A 112 12.23 6.05 20.78
N GLY A 113 12.71 4.83 21.06
CA GLY A 113 12.37 3.63 20.30
C GLY A 113 10.86 3.39 20.24
N GLU A 114 10.19 3.34 21.40
CA GLU A 114 8.73 3.18 21.46
C GLU A 114 7.97 4.30 20.72
N ALA A 115 8.41 5.55 20.90
CA ALA A 115 7.81 6.69 20.21
C ALA A 115 7.95 6.61 18.69
N ARG A 116 9.05 6.02 18.18
CA ARG A 116 9.25 5.78 16.74
C ARG A 116 8.30 4.71 16.22
N GLU A 117 8.16 3.59 16.92
CA GLU A 117 7.21 2.52 16.53
C GLU A 117 5.76 3.03 16.49
N ILE A 118 5.36 3.82 17.50
CA ILE A 118 4.05 4.48 17.52
C ILE A 118 3.94 5.45 16.34
N ALA A 119 4.97 6.25 16.06
CA ALA A 119 4.94 7.18 14.94
C ALA A 119 4.80 6.48 13.59
N GLU A 120 5.47 5.35 13.37
CA GLU A 120 5.33 4.52 12.17
C GLU A 120 3.92 3.93 12.07
N SER A 121 3.39 3.40 13.17
CA SER A 121 2.02 2.87 13.20
C SER A 121 0.97 3.95 12.91
N GLU A 122 1.07 5.13 13.52
CA GLU A 122 0.16 6.26 13.26
C GLU A 122 0.21 6.74 11.81
N ALA A 123 1.42 6.75 11.24
CA ALA A 123 1.64 7.18 9.87
C ALA A 123 1.12 6.16 8.84
N GLY A 124 1.09 4.87 9.19
CA GLY A 124 0.53 3.80 8.37
C GLY A 124 -1.00 3.69 8.34
N LYS A 125 -1.72 4.38 9.24
CA LYS A 125 -3.19 4.29 9.30
C LYS A 125 -3.84 4.93 8.05
N PRO A 126 -4.76 4.24 7.36
CA PRO A 126 -5.38 4.76 6.15
C PRO A 126 -6.27 6.00 6.43
N PHE A 127 -6.54 6.79 5.39
CA PHE A 127 -7.57 7.82 5.40
C PHE A 127 -8.74 7.41 4.49
N ASP A 128 -9.96 7.80 4.83
CA ASP A 128 -11.10 7.77 3.93
C ASP A 128 -11.24 9.16 3.31
N LEU A 129 -10.86 9.30 2.03
CA LEU A 129 -10.87 10.58 1.34
C LEU A 129 -12.23 11.27 1.32
N ALA A 130 -13.33 10.51 1.41
CA ALA A 130 -14.67 11.08 1.41
C ALA A 130 -15.07 11.72 2.75
N ARG A 131 -14.27 11.53 3.81
CA ARG A 131 -14.60 11.96 5.18
C ARG A 131 -13.50 12.82 5.81
N ALA A 132 -13.75 14.12 5.88
CA ALA A 132 -12.89 15.05 6.61
C ALA A 132 -12.98 14.82 8.14
N PRO A 133 -11.91 15.12 8.92
CA PRO A 133 -10.63 15.67 8.48
C PRO A 133 -9.68 14.61 7.88
N LEU A 134 -8.93 15.01 6.86
CA LEU A 134 -7.84 14.20 6.28
C LEU A 134 -6.48 14.48 6.95
N VAL A 135 -6.51 14.88 8.22
CA VAL A 135 -5.35 15.16 9.07
C VAL A 135 -5.59 14.60 10.48
N ARG A 136 -4.54 14.04 11.09
CA ARG A 136 -4.52 13.51 12.45
C ARG A 136 -3.33 14.07 13.22
N VAL A 137 -3.55 14.31 14.52
CA VAL A 137 -2.53 14.87 15.42
C VAL A 137 -2.40 13.96 16.64
N THR A 138 -1.19 13.50 16.93
CA THR A 138 -0.91 12.65 18.10
C THR A 138 0.23 13.23 18.94
N LEU A 139 -0.03 13.51 20.21
CA LEU A 139 0.97 13.98 21.16
C LEU A 139 1.54 12.80 21.95
N LEU A 140 2.86 12.59 21.84
CA LEU A 140 3.61 11.62 22.65
C LEU A 140 4.39 12.35 23.75
N ARG A 141 4.12 12.03 25.01
CA ARG A 141 4.88 12.59 26.15
C ARG A 141 6.06 11.69 26.50
N LEU A 142 7.28 12.21 26.35
CA LEU A 142 8.51 11.46 26.64
C LEU A 142 8.99 11.66 28.10
N GLY A 143 8.53 12.73 28.76
CA GLY A 143 8.89 13.11 30.13
C GLY A 143 9.89 14.28 30.16
N ARG A 144 10.10 14.88 31.36
CA ARG A 144 11.01 16.03 31.59
C ARG A 144 10.78 17.26 30.68
N GLY A 145 9.57 17.43 30.14
CA GLY A 145 9.25 18.55 29.23
C GLY A 145 9.70 18.33 27.78
N ASP A 146 10.06 17.11 27.41
CA ASP A 146 10.27 16.67 26.02
C ASP A 146 9.00 15.99 25.49
N SER A 147 8.63 16.28 24.26
CA SER A 147 7.42 15.75 23.63
C SER A 147 7.63 15.62 22.12
N LEU A 148 7.02 14.58 21.55
CA LEU A 148 6.96 14.39 20.12
C LEU A 148 5.52 14.61 19.66
N LEU A 149 5.32 15.55 18.75
CA LEU A 149 4.02 15.82 18.16
C LEU A 149 4.01 15.28 16.73
N LEU A 150 3.16 14.30 16.49
CA LEU A 150 2.98 13.66 15.21
C LEU A 150 1.83 14.35 14.47
N VAL A 151 2.09 14.80 13.24
CA VAL A 151 1.09 15.41 12.36
C VAL A 151 1.09 14.66 11.05
N THR A 152 0.04 13.88 10.82
CA THR A 152 -0.11 13.05 9.62
C THR A 152 -1.29 13.54 8.81
N ALA A 153 -1.09 13.85 7.54
CA ALA A 153 -2.15 14.27 6.62
C ALA A 153 -2.08 13.48 5.31
N HIS A 154 -3.20 13.38 4.60
CA HIS A 154 -3.19 12.79 3.26
C HIS A 154 -2.61 13.78 2.23
N HIS A 155 -1.85 13.28 1.24
CA HIS A 155 -1.22 14.07 0.19
C HIS A 155 -2.21 14.85 -0.70
N SER A 156 -3.51 14.58 -0.61
CA SER A 156 -4.56 15.31 -1.35
C SER A 156 -4.90 16.67 -0.74
N ILE A 157 -4.48 16.95 0.50
CA ILE A 157 -4.74 18.23 1.17
C ILE A 157 -3.47 18.93 1.67
N CYS A 158 -2.32 18.24 1.62
CA CYS A 158 -1.09 18.70 2.25
C CYS A 158 0.13 18.16 1.49
N ASP A 159 1.17 18.97 1.38
CA ASP A 159 2.50 18.59 0.92
C ASP A 159 3.57 18.83 2.00
N GLY A 160 4.82 18.49 1.71
CA GLY A 160 5.92 18.70 2.66
C GLY A 160 6.12 20.17 3.03
N TRP A 161 5.90 21.11 2.10
CA TRP A 161 5.99 22.54 2.40
C TRP A 161 4.87 23.00 3.33
N SER A 162 3.66 22.49 3.13
CA SER A 162 2.51 22.77 4.00
C SER A 162 2.79 22.40 5.45
N MET A 163 3.52 21.31 5.71
CA MET A 163 3.92 20.95 7.08
C MET A 163 4.86 21.99 7.72
N VAL A 164 5.73 22.64 6.93
CA VAL A 164 6.57 23.75 7.41
C VAL A 164 5.72 24.97 7.77
N VAL A 165 4.74 25.31 6.91
CA VAL A 165 3.77 26.39 7.16
C VAL A 165 2.99 26.12 8.46
N LEU A 166 2.43 24.91 8.59
CA LEU A 166 1.67 24.49 9.78
C LEU A 166 2.52 24.52 11.04
N ALA A 167 3.78 24.06 10.99
CA ALA A 167 4.68 24.12 12.14
C ALA A 167 4.96 25.56 12.58
N ARG A 168 5.25 26.47 11.64
CA ARG A 168 5.51 27.89 11.91
C ARG A 168 4.29 28.56 12.55
N GLU A 169 3.11 28.39 11.96
CA GLU A 169 1.89 28.99 12.47
C GLU A 169 1.46 28.36 13.81
N PHE A 170 1.62 27.05 13.99
CA PHE A 170 1.38 26.37 15.26
C PHE A 170 2.19 27.00 16.40
N VAL A 171 3.50 27.19 16.20
CA VAL A 171 4.38 27.78 17.23
C VAL A 171 3.92 29.21 17.57
N ALA A 172 3.55 30.02 16.57
CA ALA A 172 3.06 31.37 16.78
C ALA A 172 1.72 31.41 17.54
N ILE A 173 0.74 30.60 17.12
CA ILE A 173 -0.58 30.50 17.73
C ILE A 173 -0.46 29.99 19.17
N TYR A 174 0.25 28.87 19.36
CA TYR A 174 0.43 28.27 20.67
C TYR A 174 1.11 29.25 21.64
N GLY A 175 2.17 29.93 21.19
CA GLY A 175 2.88 30.94 21.96
C GLY A 175 2.01 32.11 22.39
N ALA A 176 1.08 32.57 21.54
CA ALA A 176 0.12 33.61 21.91
C ALA A 176 -0.90 33.10 22.94
N LEU A 177 -1.49 31.93 22.70
CA LEU A 177 -2.54 31.37 23.56
C LEU A 177 -2.06 31.10 24.99
N ILE A 178 -0.85 30.58 25.17
CA ILE A 178 -0.29 30.34 26.51
C ILE A 178 0.02 31.62 27.28
N ARG A 179 0.21 32.75 26.59
CA ARG A 179 0.30 34.09 27.20
C ARG A 179 -1.05 34.76 27.39
N GLY A 180 -2.16 34.08 27.08
CA GLY A 180 -3.50 34.67 27.10
C GLY A 180 -3.71 35.75 26.05
N GLN A 181 -2.88 35.77 24.99
CA GLN A 181 -2.95 36.73 23.90
C GLN A 181 -3.79 36.17 22.74
N VAL A 182 -4.39 37.06 21.95
CA VAL A 182 -5.01 36.69 20.68
C VAL A 182 -3.90 36.48 19.63
N PRO A 183 -3.86 35.33 18.93
CA PRO A 183 -2.89 35.11 17.86
C PRO A 183 -3.00 36.18 16.77
N ALA A 184 -1.90 36.87 16.48
CA ALA A 184 -1.82 37.88 15.43
C ALA A 184 -1.14 37.30 14.18
N LEU A 185 -1.90 36.53 13.40
CA LEU A 185 -1.47 36.09 12.07
C LEU A 185 -2.14 36.97 11.01
N ALA A 186 -1.39 37.33 9.96
CA ALA A 186 -1.98 38.02 8.82
C ALA A 186 -3.12 37.16 8.23
N PRO A 187 -4.25 37.75 7.78
CA PRO A 187 -5.29 36.99 7.09
C PRO A 187 -4.71 36.20 5.92
N ALA A 188 -5.20 34.98 5.69
CA ALA A 188 -4.84 34.24 4.49
C ALA A 188 -5.43 34.98 3.29
N ALA A 189 -4.59 35.41 2.35
CA ALA A 189 -5.04 36.14 1.17
C ALA A 189 -5.66 35.22 0.11
N LEU A 190 -5.27 33.94 0.13
CA LEU A 190 -5.71 32.88 -0.78
C LEU A 190 -5.89 31.59 0.01
N HIS A 191 -6.84 30.78 -0.45
CA HIS A 191 -7.01 29.40 -0.06
C HIS A 191 -6.70 28.46 -1.22
N TYR A 192 -6.54 27.17 -0.91
CA TYR A 192 -6.15 26.20 -1.90
C TYR A 192 -7.23 25.98 -2.99
N ALA A 193 -8.50 26.18 -2.65
CA ALA A 193 -9.59 26.14 -3.63
C ALA A 193 -9.40 27.21 -4.73
N ASP A 194 -8.96 28.41 -4.37
CA ASP A 194 -8.67 29.48 -5.33
C ASP A 194 -7.55 29.08 -6.29
N PHE A 195 -6.49 28.47 -5.75
CA PHE A 195 -5.40 27.93 -6.57
C PHE A 195 -5.89 26.83 -7.50
N ALA A 196 -6.70 25.89 -7.01
CA ALA A 196 -7.23 24.80 -7.81
C ALA A 196 -8.10 25.30 -8.97
N GLU A 197 -8.92 26.34 -8.73
CA GLU A 197 -9.74 26.99 -9.77
C GLU A 197 -8.90 27.77 -10.78
N TRP A 198 -7.83 28.44 -10.32
CA TRP A 198 -6.87 29.13 -11.19
C TRP A 198 -6.07 28.15 -12.05
N GLU A 199 -5.63 27.03 -11.49
CA GLU A 199 -4.80 26.03 -12.18
C GLU A 199 -5.50 25.50 -13.44
N ILE A 200 -6.81 25.29 -13.34
CA ILE A 200 -7.67 24.77 -14.41
C ILE A 200 -8.37 25.88 -15.22
N SER A 201 -7.90 27.13 -15.09
CA SER A 201 -8.40 28.25 -15.88
C SER A 201 -7.96 28.10 -17.35
N PRO A 202 -8.73 28.64 -18.32
CA PRO A 202 -8.39 28.51 -19.74
C PRO A 202 -7.00 29.05 -20.12
N ALA A 203 -6.57 30.16 -19.51
CA ALA A 203 -5.29 30.78 -19.81
C ALA A 203 -4.10 29.92 -19.33
N LEU A 204 -4.18 29.40 -18.10
CA LEU A 204 -3.13 28.52 -17.59
C LEU A 204 -3.16 27.14 -18.29
N ALA A 205 -4.35 26.64 -18.64
CA ALA A 205 -4.48 25.43 -19.43
C ALA A 205 -3.76 25.55 -20.78
N GLU A 206 -3.86 26.68 -21.47
CA GLU A 206 -3.14 26.90 -22.73
C GLU A 206 -1.61 26.90 -22.53
N ALA A 207 -1.12 27.50 -21.44
CA ALA A 207 0.30 27.45 -21.08
C ALA A 207 0.76 26.03 -20.75
N ALA A 208 -0.01 25.28 -19.96
CA ALA A 208 0.26 23.90 -19.62
C ALA A 208 0.27 22.97 -20.87
N GLU A 209 -0.57 23.24 -21.88
CA GLU A 209 -0.55 22.51 -23.15
C GLU A 209 0.71 22.79 -23.98
N ARG A 210 1.26 24.01 -23.93
CA ARG A 210 2.57 24.31 -24.55
C ARG A 210 3.69 23.53 -23.88
N ASP A 211 3.69 23.49 -22.55
CA ASP A 211 4.64 22.69 -21.77
C ASP A 211 4.48 21.21 -22.06
N LEU A 212 3.25 20.72 -22.16
CA LEU A 212 2.96 19.33 -22.52
C LEU A 212 3.54 18.97 -23.90
N ALA A 213 3.45 19.88 -24.87
CA ALA A 213 4.05 19.69 -26.19
C ALA A 213 5.58 19.65 -26.13
N PHE A 214 6.23 20.42 -25.25
CA PHE A 214 7.66 20.29 -24.97
C PHE A 214 7.97 18.90 -24.42
N TRP A 215 7.27 18.44 -23.38
CA TRP A 215 7.48 17.13 -22.77
C TRP A 215 7.29 15.97 -23.75
N ALA A 216 6.25 16.02 -24.59
CA ALA A 216 5.99 15.02 -25.63
C ALA A 216 7.13 14.92 -26.66
N ARG A 217 7.85 16.03 -26.93
CA ARG A 217 9.05 16.01 -27.79
C ARG A 217 10.29 15.53 -27.03
N SER A 218 10.55 16.08 -25.85
CA SER A 218 11.76 15.82 -25.07
C SER A 218 11.84 14.37 -24.55
N LEU A 219 10.69 13.77 -24.27
CA LEU A 219 10.58 12.40 -23.76
C LEU A 219 10.15 11.39 -24.85
N ARG A 220 10.17 11.80 -26.12
CA ARG A 220 9.89 10.89 -27.24
C ARG A 220 10.87 9.72 -27.23
N ASP A 221 10.35 8.52 -27.48
CA ASP A 221 11.11 7.27 -27.52
C ASP A 221 11.86 6.99 -26.20
N LEU A 222 11.45 7.62 -25.09
CA LEU A 222 12.04 7.33 -23.79
C LEU A 222 11.66 5.91 -23.38
N ILE A 223 12.67 5.08 -23.19
CA ILE A 223 12.54 3.80 -22.49
C ILE A 223 12.78 4.09 -21.00
N PRO A 224 11.76 3.96 -20.13
CA PRO A 224 11.91 4.21 -18.70
C PRO A 224 13.15 3.51 -18.13
N PHE A 225 13.94 4.27 -17.38
CA PHE A 225 15.12 3.74 -16.73
C PHE A 225 14.70 2.99 -15.46
N GLU A 226 15.31 1.84 -15.22
CA GLU A 226 15.18 1.05 -13.99
C GLU A 226 16.57 0.58 -13.60
N LEU A 227 16.95 0.81 -12.33
CA LEU A 227 18.14 0.16 -11.77
C LEU A 227 17.77 -1.32 -11.58
N PRO A 228 18.57 -2.29 -12.05
CA PRO A 228 18.24 -3.70 -11.90
C PRO A 228 17.93 -4.03 -10.43
N PRO A 229 16.72 -4.53 -10.11
CA PRO A 229 16.37 -4.85 -8.74
C PRO A 229 17.02 -6.17 -8.31
N ASP A 230 17.31 -6.29 -7.02
CA ASP A 230 17.83 -7.52 -6.40
C ASP A 230 16.76 -8.62 -6.34
N HIS A 231 15.49 -8.22 -6.32
CA HIS A 231 14.33 -9.10 -6.27
C HIS A 231 13.37 -8.83 -7.45
N PRO A 232 12.78 -9.88 -8.05
CA PRO A 232 11.92 -9.71 -9.22
C PRO A 232 10.64 -8.94 -8.86
N ARG A 233 10.22 -8.05 -9.76
CA ARG A 233 8.93 -7.37 -9.65
C ARG A 233 7.80 -8.36 -9.94
N ARG A 234 6.90 -8.57 -8.97
CA ARG A 234 5.77 -9.51 -9.05
C ARG A 234 4.43 -8.78 -8.81
N PRO A 235 3.35 -9.12 -9.53
CA PRO A 235 2.01 -8.61 -9.24
C PRO A 235 1.55 -8.90 -7.82
N GLY A 236 0.80 -7.97 -7.21
CA GLY A 236 0.24 -8.13 -5.86
C GLY A 236 1.27 -8.18 -4.73
N ARG A 237 2.54 -7.82 -4.99
CA ARG A 237 3.56 -7.69 -3.94
C ARG A 237 3.21 -6.53 -3.01
N GLU A 238 3.27 -6.78 -1.71
CA GLU A 238 3.25 -5.72 -0.70
C GLU A 238 4.53 -4.86 -0.81
N ARG A 239 4.37 -3.55 -0.99
CA ARG A 239 5.49 -2.61 -1.01
C ARG A 239 5.95 -2.38 0.42
N ARG A 240 7.23 -2.66 0.67
CA ARG A 240 7.88 -2.39 1.95
C ARG A 240 8.93 -1.33 1.71
N PHE A 241 8.98 -0.33 2.58
CA PHE A 241 9.94 0.76 2.43
C PHE A 241 10.98 0.70 3.51
N ALA A 242 12.22 0.99 3.12
CA ALA A 242 13.34 1.19 4.01
C ALA A 242 14.09 2.45 3.57
N ALA A 243 14.98 2.94 4.42
CA ALA A 243 15.81 4.09 4.12
C ALA A 243 17.25 3.84 4.55
N GLU A 244 18.19 4.05 3.63
CA GLU A 244 19.61 4.06 3.92
C GLU A 244 20.12 5.49 4.02
N THR A 245 20.99 5.76 5.00
CA THR A 245 21.55 7.10 5.21
C THR A 245 23.08 7.06 5.20
N ARG A 246 23.68 7.98 4.45
CA ARG A 246 25.13 8.15 4.36
C ARG A 246 25.51 9.60 4.69
N PRO A 247 26.21 9.86 5.81
CA PRO A 247 26.71 11.21 6.11
C PRO A 247 27.86 11.58 5.15
N LEU A 248 27.86 12.83 4.69
CA LEU A 248 28.98 13.43 3.96
C LEU A 248 29.78 14.33 4.92
N SER A 249 31.11 14.19 4.92
CA SER A 249 31.98 15.01 5.76
C SER A 249 31.81 16.51 5.45
N ALA A 250 31.94 17.37 6.47
CA ALA A 250 31.89 18.84 6.36
C ALA A 250 32.75 19.38 5.19
N ASP A 251 33.99 18.89 5.08
CA ASP A 251 34.94 19.25 4.02
C ASP A 251 34.39 18.96 2.63
N LEU A 252 33.90 17.73 2.41
CA LEU A 252 33.33 17.31 1.14
C LEU A 252 32.11 18.16 0.77
N GLY A 253 31.21 18.40 1.72
CA GLY A 253 30.03 19.25 1.53
C GLY A 253 30.40 20.67 1.09
N ALA A 254 31.31 21.31 1.81
CA ALA A 254 31.79 22.66 1.48
C ALA A 254 32.47 22.71 0.11
N ARG A 255 33.22 21.67 -0.27
CA ARG A 255 33.87 21.57 -1.58
C ARG A 255 32.89 21.34 -2.71
N MET A 256 31.83 20.55 -2.51
CA MET A 256 30.73 20.40 -3.46
C MET A 256 30.03 21.73 -3.72
N GLU A 257 29.73 22.49 -2.67
CA GLU A 257 29.14 23.83 -2.80
C GLU A 257 30.07 24.80 -3.53
N ALA A 258 31.35 24.83 -3.17
CA ALA A 258 32.34 25.70 -3.80
C ALA A 258 32.54 25.35 -5.28
N TYR A 259 32.63 24.06 -5.61
CA TYR A 259 32.78 23.59 -6.98
C TYR A 259 31.55 23.91 -7.83
N ALA A 260 30.35 23.60 -7.32
CA ALA A 260 29.11 23.93 -8.00
C ALA A 260 29.04 25.44 -8.30
N ARG A 261 29.34 26.28 -7.29
CA ARG A 261 29.38 27.74 -7.45
C ARG A 261 30.41 28.19 -8.50
N ALA A 262 31.60 27.61 -8.52
CA ALA A 262 32.64 27.94 -9.49
C ALA A 262 32.25 27.60 -10.93
N GLN A 263 31.43 26.56 -11.12
CA GLN A 263 30.88 26.16 -12.42
C GLN A 263 29.54 26.86 -12.75
N GLY A 264 29.11 27.82 -11.94
CA GLY A 264 27.82 28.50 -12.08
C GLY A 264 26.60 27.57 -11.92
N ALA A 265 26.77 26.44 -11.23
CA ALA A 265 25.76 25.43 -10.97
C ALA A 265 25.35 25.40 -9.48
N THR A 266 24.30 24.65 -9.16
CA THR A 266 23.88 24.40 -7.79
C THR A 266 24.39 23.04 -7.29
N PRO A 267 24.47 22.79 -5.97
CA PRO A 267 24.77 21.46 -5.44
C PRO A 267 23.80 20.39 -5.96
N PHE A 268 22.54 20.76 -6.23
CA PHE A 268 21.55 19.89 -6.84
C PHE A 268 21.92 19.47 -8.27
N VAL A 269 22.32 20.43 -9.12
CA VAL A 269 22.80 20.14 -10.49
C VAL A 269 24.03 19.22 -10.45
N LEU A 270 24.97 19.48 -9.53
CA LEU A 270 26.13 18.63 -9.32
C LEU A 270 25.73 17.21 -8.90
N ALA A 271 24.82 17.07 -7.94
CA ALA A 271 24.32 15.78 -7.47
C ALA A 271 23.63 14.98 -8.59
N CYS A 272 22.77 15.62 -9.38
CA CYS A 272 22.14 14.99 -10.55
C CYS A 272 23.19 14.53 -11.57
N THR A 273 24.22 15.34 -11.83
CA THR A 273 25.30 15.03 -12.78
C THR A 273 26.08 13.79 -12.34
N ILE A 274 26.41 13.72 -11.03
CA ILE A 274 27.06 12.56 -10.42
C ILE A 274 26.16 11.33 -10.56
N LEU A 275 24.87 11.46 -10.22
CA LEU A 275 23.92 10.36 -10.26
C LEU A 275 23.72 9.80 -11.68
N PHE A 276 23.56 10.65 -12.70
CA PHE A 276 23.51 10.20 -14.09
C PHE A 276 24.76 9.41 -14.50
N GLY A 277 25.94 9.89 -14.12
CA GLY A 277 27.20 9.18 -14.38
C GLY A 277 27.25 7.80 -13.71
N LEU A 278 26.85 7.72 -12.44
CA LEU A 278 26.84 6.48 -11.67
C LEU A 278 25.84 5.45 -12.21
N LEU A 279 24.60 5.89 -12.48
CA LEU A 279 23.57 5.03 -13.04
C LEU A 279 23.98 4.50 -14.42
N SER A 280 24.63 5.34 -15.23
CA SER A 280 25.18 4.92 -16.53
C SER A 280 26.29 3.89 -16.38
N ALA A 281 27.27 4.15 -15.49
CA ALA A 281 28.38 3.24 -15.25
C ALA A 281 27.92 1.87 -14.71
N ARG A 282 26.89 1.84 -13.86
CA ARG A 282 26.35 0.59 -13.29
C ARG A 282 25.52 -0.24 -14.27
N THR A 283 24.82 0.40 -15.20
CA THR A 283 23.87 -0.28 -16.09
C THR A 283 24.36 -0.43 -17.53
N GLY A 284 25.42 0.27 -17.91
CA GLY A 284 25.86 0.38 -19.31
C GLY A 284 24.92 1.18 -20.20
N ARG A 285 23.84 1.78 -19.65
CA ARG A 285 22.90 2.60 -20.42
C ARG A 285 23.39 4.04 -20.53
N GLY A 286 23.35 4.59 -21.74
CA GLY A 286 23.66 6.01 -21.99
C GLY A 286 22.45 6.94 -21.86
N ASP A 287 21.24 6.50 -22.20
CA ASP A 287 20.01 7.32 -22.12
C ASP A 287 19.25 7.02 -20.82
N ILE A 288 19.28 7.97 -19.90
CA ILE A 288 18.78 7.84 -18.52
C ILE A 288 17.79 8.95 -18.22
N ALA A 289 16.65 8.58 -17.64
CA ALA A 289 15.68 9.52 -17.08
C ALA A 289 15.51 9.27 -15.59
N ILE A 290 15.60 10.35 -14.80
CA ILE A 290 15.31 10.35 -13.35
C ILE A 290 14.22 11.37 -13.06
N GLY A 291 13.45 11.17 -11.99
CA GLY A 291 12.46 12.12 -11.51
C GLY A 291 13.09 13.20 -10.64
N THR A 292 12.45 14.36 -10.58
CA THR A 292 12.63 15.33 -9.50
C THR A 292 11.29 15.99 -9.16
N GLN A 293 11.24 16.68 -8.01
CA GLN A 293 10.03 17.34 -7.54
C GLN A 293 10.23 18.85 -7.44
N VAL A 294 9.28 19.61 -7.97
CA VAL A 294 9.18 21.06 -7.77
C VAL A 294 8.09 21.39 -6.76
N LEU A 295 8.28 22.47 -6.00
CA LEU A 295 7.35 22.88 -4.96
C LEU A 295 6.02 23.42 -5.53
N GLY A 296 6.00 23.92 -6.76
CA GLY A 296 4.80 24.47 -7.41
C GLY A 296 4.28 25.77 -6.78
N ARG A 297 5.16 26.55 -6.13
CA ARG A 297 4.82 27.76 -5.34
C ARG A 297 5.71 28.93 -5.73
N ASP A 298 5.73 29.26 -7.01
CA ASP A 298 6.65 30.29 -7.54
C ASP A 298 6.17 31.72 -7.23
N GLU A 299 4.89 31.89 -6.90
CA GLU A 299 4.29 33.16 -6.48
C GLU A 299 4.28 33.28 -4.95
N ILE A 300 4.67 34.45 -4.43
CA ILE A 300 4.82 34.69 -2.98
C ILE A 300 3.51 34.54 -2.22
N GLU A 301 2.38 34.81 -2.89
CA GLU A 301 1.03 34.66 -2.35
C GLU A 301 0.69 33.19 -2.02
N LEU A 302 1.34 32.24 -2.68
CA LEU A 302 1.14 30.80 -2.46
C LEU A 302 2.04 30.23 -1.36
N GLU A 303 3.06 30.97 -0.90
CA GLU A 303 4.05 30.49 0.08
C GLU A 303 3.39 30.07 1.41
N GLY A 304 2.34 30.80 1.82
CA GLY A 304 1.60 30.57 3.06
C GLY A 304 0.36 29.68 2.93
N VAL A 305 0.04 29.18 1.73
CA VAL A 305 -1.19 28.40 1.49
C VAL A 305 -0.97 26.93 1.80
N VAL A 306 -1.80 26.33 2.66
CA VAL A 306 -1.75 24.87 2.90
C VAL A 306 -2.47 24.13 1.78
N GLY A 307 -1.82 23.13 1.18
CA GLY A 307 -2.36 22.38 0.04
C GLY A 307 -1.30 21.56 -0.70
N THR A 308 -1.66 21.00 -1.85
CA THR A 308 -0.81 20.06 -2.60
C THR A 308 -0.30 20.63 -3.91
N PHE A 309 0.87 21.24 -3.88
CA PHE A 309 1.44 21.95 -5.03
C PHE A 309 2.55 21.17 -5.74
N VAL A 310 3.05 20.10 -5.10
CA VAL A 310 4.16 19.31 -5.62
C VAL A 310 3.85 18.73 -7.00
N ASN A 311 4.75 18.97 -7.96
CA ASN A 311 4.71 18.36 -9.29
C ASN A 311 6.02 17.58 -9.54
N THR A 312 5.93 16.50 -10.31
CA THR A 312 7.09 15.68 -10.68
C THR A 312 7.56 16.05 -12.08
N LEU A 313 8.85 16.34 -12.24
CA LEU A 313 9.50 16.59 -13.52
C LEU A 313 10.42 15.43 -13.90
N VAL A 314 10.59 15.20 -15.20
CA VAL A 314 11.47 14.14 -15.73
C VAL A 314 12.77 14.76 -16.25
N LEU A 315 13.89 14.40 -15.65
CA LEU A 315 15.22 14.82 -16.09
C LEU A 315 15.81 13.71 -16.96
N ARG A 316 15.81 13.90 -18.29
CA ARG A 316 16.43 12.98 -19.25
C ARG A 316 17.79 13.51 -19.70
N THR A 317 18.84 12.71 -19.54
CA THR A 317 20.19 13.04 -20.00
C THR A 317 20.78 11.85 -20.77
N ARG A 318 21.48 12.16 -21.86
CA ARG A 318 22.35 11.19 -22.54
C ARG A 318 23.77 11.32 -22.02
N VAL A 319 24.27 10.23 -21.46
CA VAL A 319 25.62 10.05 -20.96
C VAL A 319 26.47 9.46 -22.08
N GLU A 320 27.43 10.25 -22.56
CA GLU A 320 28.45 9.82 -23.53
C GLU A 320 29.77 9.53 -22.80
N ALA A 321 30.56 8.57 -23.28
CA ALA A 321 31.78 8.12 -22.62
C ALA A 321 32.95 9.12 -22.79
N GLU A 322 32.95 9.83 -23.91
CA GLU A 322 33.98 10.79 -24.30
C GLU A 322 33.77 12.18 -23.68
N GLN A 323 32.59 12.44 -23.11
CA GLN A 323 32.23 13.74 -22.54
C GLN A 323 32.93 14.01 -21.21
N SER A 324 33.57 15.17 -21.09
CA SER A 324 34.16 15.63 -19.84
C SER A 324 33.08 15.86 -18.76
N PHE A 325 33.50 15.83 -17.49
CA PHE A 325 32.58 16.08 -16.38
C PHE A 325 31.97 17.49 -16.43
N ALA A 326 32.74 18.50 -16.85
CA ALA A 326 32.26 19.87 -16.97
C ALA A 326 31.20 20.03 -18.08
N GLU A 327 31.40 19.40 -19.24
CA GLU A 327 30.40 19.38 -20.32
C GLU A 327 29.12 18.70 -19.88
N ARG A 328 29.23 17.58 -19.16
CA ARG A 328 28.09 16.86 -18.60
C ARG A 328 27.34 17.69 -17.56
N LEU A 329 28.06 18.37 -16.66
CA LEU A 329 27.47 19.28 -15.69
C LEU A 329 26.70 20.41 -16.38
N ALA A 330 27.25 20.99 -17.45
CA ALA A 330 26.58 22.01 -18.25
C ALA A 330 25.35 21.45 -19.01
N ALA A 331 25.40 20.21 -19.49
CA ALA A 331 24.24 19.52 -20.07
C ALA A 331 23.14 19.28 -19.04
N THR A 332 23.48 18.68 -17.88
CA THR A 332 22.53 18.45 -16.80
C THR A 332 21.92 19.75 -16.29
N ARG A 333 22.69 20.83 -16.19
CA ARG A 333 22.16 22.16 -15.85
C ARG A 333 21.09 22.61 -16.84
N ARG A 334 21.35 22.50 -18.15
CA ARG A 334 20.38 22.86 -19.19
C ARG A 334 19.11 22.01 -19.07
N THR A 335 19.25 20.70 -18.93
CA THR A 335 18.10 19.79 -18.72
C THR A 335 17.25 20.18 -17.53
N ILE A 336 17.86 20.54 -16.38
CA ILE A 336 17.12 20.95 -15.19
C ILE A 336 16.42 22.29 -15.40
N LEU A 337 17.08 23.28 -16.02
CA LEU A 337 16.46 24.57 -16.31
C LEU A 337 15.30 24.43 -17.30
N ASP A 338 15.51 23.70 -18.40
CA ASP A 338 14.47 23.42 -19.38
C ASP A 338 13.27 22.69 -18.73
N ALA A 339 13.53 21.76 -17.81
CA ALA A 339 12.47 21.09 -17.05
C ALA A 339 11.69 22.06 -16.16
N CYS A 340 12.38 22.95 -15.42
CA CYS A 340 11.75 23.96 -14.57
C CYS A 340 10.95 24.99 -15.37
N ASP A 341 11.46 25.42 -16.53
CA ASP A 341 10.78 26.37 -17.42
C ASP A 341 9.47 25.80 -18.01
N HIS A 342 9.28 24.48 -17.96
CA HIS A 342 8.08 23.77 -18.42
C HIS A 342 7.35 23.01 -17.30
N ALA A 343 7.44 23.52 -16.06
CA ALA A 343 6.88 22.87 -14.88
C ALA A 343 5.34 22.99 -14.74
N LEU A 344 4.66 23.77 -15.61
CA LEU A 344 3.21 23.94 -15.54
C LEU A 344 2.45 22.70 -16.02
N ALA A 345 3.06 21.89 -16.90
CA ALA A 345 2.45 20.63 -17.32
C ALA A 345 2.37 19.63 -16.14
N PRO A 346 1.16 19.17 -15.76
CA PRO A 346 1.03 18.17 -14.71
C PRO A 346 1.67 16.85 -15.13
N PHE A 347 2.42 16.20 -14.23
CA PHE A 347 3.11 14.95 -14.51
C PHE A 347 2.20 13.87 -15.13
N ASP A 348 0.97 13.71 -14.64
CA ASP A 348 0.06 12.68 -15.17
C ASP A 348 -0.44 12.99 -16.58
N ARG A 349 -0.49 14.27 -16.96
CA ARG A 349 -0.78 14.69 -18.35
C ARG A 349 0.39 14.33 -19.26
N VAL A 350 1.63 14.51 -18.80
CA VAL A 350 2.83 14.05 -19.53
C VAL A 350 2.82 12.54 -19.70
N VAL A 351 2.54 11.79 -18.63
CA VAL A 351 2.39 10.33 -18.65
C VAL A 351 1.24 9.88 -19.56
N GLN A 352 0.13 10.62 -19.60
CA GLN A 352 -0.98 10.36 -20.51
C GLN A 352 -0.59 10.59 -21.98
N ALA A 353 0.07 11.71 -22.29
CA ALA A 353 0.44 12.08 -23.65
C ALA A 353 1.48 11.13 -24.26
N LEU A 354 2.36 10.56 -23.43
CA LEU A 354 3.37 9.59 -23.88
C LEU A 354 2.84 8.15 -23.95
N ALA A 355 1.74 7.84 -23.28
CA ALA A 355 1.13 6.51 -23.17
C ALA A 355 2.17 5.36 -23.04
N PRO A 356 3.11 5.41 -22.07
CA PRO A 356 4.10 4.35 -21.92
C PRO A 356 3.41 3.03 -21.54
N CYS A 357 4.00 1.89 -21.90
CA CYS A 357 3.50 0.56 -21.54
C CYS A 357 3.18 0.49 -20.04
N ARG A 358 1.91 0.23 -19.68
CA ARG A 358 1.42 0.25 -18.30
C ARG A 358 1.12 -1.18 -17.85
N ASP A 359 2.07 -1.81 -17.18
CA ASP A 359 1.83 -3.09 -16.50
C ASP A 359 1.26 -2.90 -15.08
N GLY A 360 1.14 -1.65 -14.60
CA GLY A 360 0.67 -1.31 -13.26
C GLY A 360 1.68 -1.61 -12.14
N LEU A 361 2.79 -2.28 -12.47
CA LEU A 361 3.82 -2.69 -11.52
C LEU A 361 4.91 -1.63 -11.36
N ARG A 362 5.16 -0.83 -12.39
CA ARG A 362 6.22 0.19 -12.40
C ARG A 362 5.68 1.62 -12.22
N PRO A 363 6.42 2.50 -11.50
CA PRO A 363 6.18 3.93 -11.59
C PRO A 363 6.28 4.39 -13.06
N PRO A 364 5.36 5.24 -13.54
CA PRO A 364 5.39 5.69 -14.92
C PRO A 364 6.58 6.62 -15.17
N LEU A 365 7.26 6.45 -16.32
CA LEU A 365 8.41 7.23 -16.81
C LEU A 365 9.70 7.18 -15.97
N VAL A 366 9.62 7.25 -14.64
CA VAL A 366 10.78 7.40 -13.75
C VAL A 366 10.67 6.49 -12.51
N SER A 367 11.64 5.59 -12.34
CA SER A 367 11.75 4.71 -11.16
C SER A 367 12.66 5.26 -10.06
N VAL A 368 13.60 6.13 -10.45
CA VAL A 368 14.57 6.79 -9.55
C VAL A 368 14.23 8.26 -9.48
N ASN A 369 14.04 8.80 -8.27
CA ASN A 369 13.80 10.21 -8.02
C ASN A 369 14.97 10.85 -7.26
N VAL A 370 15.20 12.13 -7.49
CA VAL A 370 16.18 12.92 -6.75
C VAL A 370 15.56 14.22 -6.26
N ARG A 371 15.77 14.50 -4.96
CA ARG A 371 15.33 15.72 -4.29
C ARG A 371 16.45 16.31 -3.44
N MET A 372 16.37 17.61 -3.16
CA MET A 372 17.29 18.29 -2.26
C MET A 372 16.50 19.08 -1.23
N ARG A 373 16.76 18.81 0.04
CA ARG A 373 16.20 19.62 1.13
C ARG A 373 17.02 20.89 1.23
N PRO A 374 16.39 22.08 1.21
CA PRO A 374 17.13 23.31 1.46
C PRO A 374 17.72 23.26 2.86
N THR A 375 18.92 23.79 3.02
CA THR A 375 19.46 24.09 4.35
C THR A 375 18.46 25.03 5.03
N PRO A 376 17.98 24.74 6.26
CA PRO A 376 17.14 25.68 6.96
C PRO A 376 17.89 27.01 7.00
N GLN A 377 17.42 28.01 6.26
CA GLN A 377 17.83 29.37 6.56
C GLN A 377 17.41 29.56 8.01
N ALA A 378 18.36 29.91 8.88
CA ALA A 378 18.05 30.42 10.20
C ALA A 378 16.90 31.40 9.98
N THR A 379 15.73 31.07 10.55
CA THR A 379 14.49 31.81 10.37
C THR A 379 14.85 33.29 10.37
N PRO A 380 14.54 34.06 9.30
CA PRO A 380 14.83 35.48 9.30
C PRO A 380 14.19 36.03 10.57
N SER A 381 15.04 36.51 11.47
CA SER A 381 14.63 37.26 12.64
C SER A 381 14.15 38.60 12.12
N GLY A 382 12.99 38.63 11.48
CA GLY A 382 12.54 39.77 10.68
C GLY A 382 11.07 39.59 10.31
N GLY A 383 10.11 40.19 11.01
CA GLY A 383 10.27 41.08 12.14
C GLY A 383 9.01 41.16 12.99
N SER A 384 9.22 41.29 14.29
CA SER A 384 8.54 42.24 15.17
C SER A 384 9.04 42.00 16.59
N SER A 385 9.65 43.03 17.16
CA SER A 385 9.99 43.22 18.57
C SER A 385 10.98 42.23 19.21
N VAL A 386 11.94 42.81 19.93
CA VAL A 386 12.65 42.18 21.04
C VAL A 386 11.59 41.66 22.02
N GLY A 387 11.20 40.40 21.88
CA GLY A 387 10.22 39.72 22.71
C GLY A 387 10.85 38.51 23.39
N GLU A 388 10.39 38.21 24.60
CA GLU A 388 10.81 37.05 25.39
C GLU A 388 10.80 35.74 24.58
N PRO A 389 11.72 34.79 24.88
CA PRO A 389 11.81 33.53 24.15
C PRO A 389 10.47 32.80 24.11
N ALA A 390 10.11 32.26 22.94
CA ALA A 390 8.89 31.50 22.77
C ALA A 390 8.83 30.35 23.80
N PRO A 391 7.66 30.09 24.42
CA PRO A 391 7.50 29.11 25.51
C PRO A 391 7.72 27.66 25.05
N ILE A 392 7.66 27.43 23.74
CA ILE A 392 8.02 26.16 23.09
C ILE A 392 8.98 26.44 21.93
N ARG A 393 9.85 25.47 21.65
CA ARG A 393 10.77 25.51 20.52
C ARG A 393 10.66 24.22 19.73
N LEU A 394 10.49 24.32 18.42
CA LEU A 394 10.67 23.19 17.52
C LEU A 394 12.15 22.84 17.50
N VAL A 395 12.50 21.63 17.92
CA VAL A 395 13.88 21.13 17.98
C VAL A 395 14.24 20.43 16.69
N ASP A 396 13.31 19.65 16.16
CA ASP A 396 13.49 18.90 14.93
C ASP A 396 12.16 18.78 14.18
N LEU A 397 12.27 18.84 12.85
CA LEU A 397 11.21 18.53 11.90
C LEU A 397 11.73 17.37 11.06
N ASP A 398 11.37 16.16 11.49
CA ASP A 398 11.70 14.96 10.74
C ASP A 398 10.50 14.49 9.91
N TYR A 399 10.79 14.00 8.72
CA TYR A 399 9.82 13.31 7.87
C TYR A 399 10.22 11.85 7.88
N ALA A 400 9.37 11.02 8.47
CA ALA A 400 9.55 9.60 8.34
C ALA A 400 9.15 9.19 6.93
N PRO A 401 9.90 8.28 6.29
CA PRO A 401 9.40 7.59 5.11
C PRO A 401 8.15 6.78 5.54
N THR A 402 6.97 7.20 5.10
CA THR A 402 5.76 6.34 5.12
C THR A 402 5.65 5.51 3.85
N GLY A 403 6.41 5.91 2.83
CA GLY A 403 6.63 5.22 1.57
C GLY A 403 7.06 6.19 0.47
N SER A 404 7.42 5.65 -0.68
CA SER A 404 7.80 6.44 -1.86
C SER A 404 6.95 6.07 -3.08
N PHE A 405 6.66 7.03 -3.96
CA PHE A 405 6.06 6.76 -5.27
C PHE A 405 7.03 6.10 -6.24
N PHE A 406 8.32 6.19 -5.93
CA PHE A 406 9.42 5.71 -6.75
C PHE A 406 9.98 4.40 -6.17
N ASP A 407 10.75 3.68 -6.97
CA ASP A 407 11.43 2.49 -6.48
C ASP A 407 12.66 2.88 -5.64
N LEU A 408 13.31 4.00 -5.99
CA LEU A 408 14.40 4.66 -5.27
C LEU A 408 14.15 6.17 -5.24
N ASP A 409 14.20 6.79 -4.07
CA ASP A 409 14.08 8.24 -3.88
C ASP A 409 15.29 8.77 -3.10
N LEU A 410 16.20 9.43 -3.81
CA LEU A 410 17.44 9.95 -3.27
C LEU A 410 17.28 11.40 -2.84
N GLU A 411 17.60 11.68 -1.59
CA GLU A 411 17.56 13.00 -1.01
C GLU A 411 18.94 13.46 -0.54
N LEU A 412 19.33 14.64 -1.00
CA LEU A 412 20.45 15.40 -0.43
C LEU A 412 19.90 16.36 0.64
N ALA A 413 20.18 16.09 1.90
CA ALA A 413 19.68 16.85 3.03
C ALA A 413 20.81 17.43 3.89
N PRO A 414 20.60 18.56 4.59
CA PRO A 414 21.54 19.03 5.59
C PRO A 414 21.62 18.04 6.77
N GLY A 415 22.79 17.94 7.38
CA GLY A 415 23.08 17.16 8.60
C GLY A 415 23.89 17.97 9.59
N GLU A 416 24.11 17.43 10.80
CA GLU A 416 24.76 18.15 11.93
C GLU A 416 26.14 18.74 11.60
N ALA A 417 26.90 18.08 10.72
CA ALA A 417 28.27 18.46 10.36
C ALA A 417 28.45 18.70 8.85
N GLY A 418 27.38 18.89 8.07
CA GLY A 418 27.48 19.07 6.62
C GLY A 418 26.24 18.58 5.87
N TRP A 419 26.44 17.74 4.86
CA TRP A 419 25.36 17.13 4.09
C TRP A 419 25.20 15.65 4.47
N ARG A 420 24.02 15.08 4.22
CA ARG A 420 23.76 13.64 4.26
C ARG A 420 22.97 13.24 3.03
N LEU A 421 23.26 12.05 2.53
CA LEU A 421 22.47 11.38 1.51
C LEU A 421 21.51 10.44 2.22
N ILE A 422 20.25 10.47 1.82
CA ILE A 422 19.22 9.55 2.27
C ILE A 422 18.66 8.91 1.01
N CYS A 423 18.54 7.60 0.96
CA CYS A 423 17.81 6.93 -0.11
C CYS A 423 16.68 6.12 0.51
N GLU A 424 15.45 6.54 0.24
CA GLU A 424 14.25 5.74 0.52
C GLU A 424 14.02 4.80 -0.66
N TYR A 425 13.70 3.53 -0.39
CA TYR A 425 13.59 2.53 -1.46
C TYR A 425 12.56 1.45 -1.12
N ASP A 426 12.06 0.79 -2.16
CA ASP A 426 11.23 -0.39 -2.03
C ASP A 426 12.11 -1.60 -1.66
N ALA A 427 12.10 -1.97 -0.38
CA ALA A 427 12.83 -3.11 0.18
C ALA A 427 12.33 -4.46 -0.36
N GLY A 428 11.19 -4.49 -1.06
CA GLY A 428 10.77 -5.64 -1.84
C GLY A 428 11.51 -5.77 -3.18
N LEU A 429 12.19 -4.73 -3.66
CA LEU A 429 13.00 -4.72 -4.90
C LEU A 429 14.50 -4.72 -4.62
N TYR A 430 14.96 -3.92 -3.67
CA TYR A 430 16.39 -3.71 -3.43
C TYR A 430 16.78 -4.15 -2.03
N ALA A 431 17.95 -4.78 -1.93
CA ALA A 431 18.62 -5.09 -0.68
C ALA A 431 19.29 -3.84 -0.10
N ALA A 432 19.41 -3.79 1.22
CA ALA A 432 20.04 -2.67 1.93
C ALA A 432 21.50 -2.47 1.47
N GLU A 433 22.21 -3.55 1.20
CA GLU A 433 23.60 -3.55 0.74
C GLU A 433 23.74 -2.87 -0.64
N THR A 434 22.79 -3.10 -1.55
CA THR A 434 22.79 -2.52 -2.90
C THR A 434 22.61 -1.01 -2.83
N VAL A 435 21.70 -0.53 -1.97
CA VAL A 435 21.42 0.89 -1.77
C VAL A 435 22.55 1.57 -1.01
N ALA A 436 23.07 0.95 0.05
CA ALA A 436 24.23 1.44 0.78
C ALA A 436 25.47 1.56 -0.13
N GLY A 437 25.68 0.58 -1.02
CA GLY A 437 26.71 0.64 -2.05
C GLY A 437 26.51 1.80 -3.03
N LEU A 438 25.26 2.07 -3.46
CA LEU A 438 24.96 3.23 -4.33
C LEU A 438 25.32 4.56 -3.65
N LEU A 439 25.01 4.70 -2.37
CA LEU A 439 25.34 5.91 -1.60
C LEU A 439 26.86 6.06 -1.38
N ALA A 440 27.58 4.95 -1.18
CA ALA A 440 29.03 4.94 -1.06
C ALA A 440 29.71 5.35 -2.38
N ASP A 441 29.23 4.80 -3.51
CA ASP A 441 29.71 5.17 -4.84
C ASP A 441 29.44 6.64 -5.15
N PHE A 442 28.29 7.17 -4.72
CA PHE A 442 27.98 8.60 -4.81
C PHE A 442 28.99 9.45 -4.04
N GLU A 443 29.29 9.10 -2.78
CA GLU A 443 30.29 9.81 -1.99
C GLU A 443 31.66 9.81 -2.69
N GLN A 444 32.07 8.65 -3.23
CA GLN A 444 33.34 8.52 -3.94
C GLN A 444 33.38 9.36 -5.23
N ALA A 445 32.31 9.32 -6.02
CA ALA A 445 32.20 10.13 -7.23
C ALA A 445 32.16 11.64 -6.90
N ALA A 446 31.49 12.04 -5.82
CA ALA A 446 31.51 13.41 -5.33
C ALA A 446 32.94 13.85 -4.95
N ARG A 447 33.70 13.01 -4.23
CA ARG A 447 35.11 13.27 -3.89
C ARG A 447 35.98 13.41 -5.13
N ALA A 448 35.77 12.58 -6.16
CA ALA A 448 36.49 12.67 -7.42
C ALA A 448 36.17 13.97 -8.17
N ALA A 449 34.88 14.32 -8.27
CA ALA A 449 34.42 15.53 -8.94
C ALA A 449 35.01 16.82 -8.34
N VAL A 450 35.16 16.88 -7.01
CA VAL A 450 35.66 18.07 -6.31
C VAL A 450 37.15 17.98 -5.90
N GLY A 451 37.82 16.84 -6.16
CA GLY A 451 39.16 16.51 -5.62
C GLY A 451 40.28 16.37 -6.61
N ALA A 452 39.99 16.25 -7.90
CA ALA A 452 41.05 16.37 -8.90
C ALA A 452 41.40 17.86 -9.09
N ARG A 453 42.63 18.25 -8.73
CA ARG A 453 43.32 19.29 -9.53
C ARG A 453 43.18 18.85 -10.98
N LEU A 454 42.51 19.65 -11.83
CA LEU A 454 42.33 19.40 -13.26
C LEU A 454 43.60 18.76 -13.87
N PRO A 455 43.56 17.48 -14.29
CA PRO A 455 44.45 16.99 -15.31
C PRO A 455 43.71 17.12 -16.65
N ASP A 456 44.35 17.75 -17.63
CA ASP A 456 43.94 17.66 -19.03
C ASP A 456 43.70 16.19 -19.41
N PRO A 457 42.65 15.85 -20.17
CA PRO A 457 42.41 14.48 -20.58
C PRO A 457 43.45 14.07 -21.64
N ALA A 458 44.47 13.33 -21.22
CA ALA A 458 45.21 12.45 -22.12
C ALA A 458 44.49 11.09 -22.20
N PRO A 459 44.39 10.48 -23.40
CA PRO A 459 43.53 9.33 -23.63
C PRO A 459 44.10 8.08 -22.96
N LEU A 460 43.28 7.39 -22.16
CA LEU A 460 43.61 6.07 -21.64
C LEU A 460 43.60 5.06 -22.78
N GLY A 461 44.80 4.54 -23.07
CA GLY A 461 45.05 3.52 -24.08
C GLY A 461 44.48 2.15 -23.73
N ARG A 462 44.26 1.39 -24.81
CA ARG A 462 43.72 0.03 -24.88
C ARG A 462 44.50 -1.03 -24.08
N GLY A 463 43.74 -1.97 -23.52
CA GLY A 463 44.09 -3.36 -23.20
C GLY A 463 42.93 -3.94 -22.38
N GLY A 464 42.04 -4.81 -22.88
CA GLY A 464 42.21 -6.09 -23.58
C GLY A 464 42.21 -7.22 -22.54
N GLY A 465 41.32 -8.21 -22.49
CA GLY A 465 40.15 -8.57 -23.32
C GLY A 465 39.45 -9.84 -22.77
N GLY A 466 38.39 -10.29 -23.47
CA GLY A 466 37.74 -11.61 -23.36
C GLY A 466 36.82 -11.79 -22.15
N ILE A 467 35.55 -12.18 -22.23
CA ILE A 467 34.96 -13.23 -23.06
C ILE A 467 33.44 -12.95 -23.19
N ALA A 468 32.98 -12.59 -24.38
CA ALA A 468 31.58 -12.63 -24.78
C ALA A 468 31.56 -13.09 -26.23
N GLY A 469 31.05 -14.30 -26.45
CA GLY A 469 30.96 -14.91 -27.76
C GLY A 469 30.39 -16.30 -27.58
N GLU A 470 29.08 -16.40 -27.83
CA GLU A 470 28.26 -17.61 -28.07
C GLU A 470 26.93 -17.53 -27.31
N ARG A 471 25.91 -16.91 -27.95
CA ARG A 471 24.48 -17.34 -27.91
C ARG A 471 23.56 -16.34 -28.64
N GLU A 472 23.97 -15.88 -29.82
CA GLU A 472 23.09 -15.14 -30.72
C GLU A 472 23.18 -15.70 -32.14
N GLN A 473 22.94 -17.00 -32.28
CA GLN A 473 22.76 -17.66 -33.58
C GLN A 473 22.09 -19.02 -33.44
N ALA A 474 20.84 -19.06 -32.93
CA ALA A 474 19.99 -20.25 -32.95
C ALA A 474 18.51 -19.90 -32.71
N SER A 475 17.92 -19.02 -33.51
CA SER A 475 16.45 -18.90 -33.60
C SER A 475 16.02 -18.10 -34.82
N ARG A 476 16.51 -18.54 -35.99
CA ARG A 476 15.92 -18.22 -37.28
C ARG A 476 16.14 -19.44 -38.17
N GLU A 477 15.11 -20.26 -38.32
CA GLU A 477 14.78 -21.06 -39.50
C GLU A 477 13.88 -22.26 -39.11
N ALA A 478 12.89 -22.52 -39.99
CA ALA A 478 11.86 -23.57 -39.97
C ALA A 478 10.66 -23.33 -39.04
N GLY A 479 9.40 -23.29 -39.48
CA GLY A 479 8.78 -23.51 -40.79
C GLY A 479 7.27 -23.69 -40.57
N GLN A 480 6.42 -23.04 -41.38
CA GLN A 480 4.97 -23.31 -41.43
C GLN A 480 4.72 -24.74 -41.94
N PRO A 481 3.53 -25.31 -41.68
CA PRO A 481 2.65 -25.45 -42.84
C PRO A 481 1.15 -25.21 -42.58
N GLU A 482 0.54 -25.05 -43.75
CA GLU A 482 -0.83 -24.85 -44.21
C GLU A 482 -1.95 -25.74 -43.64
N ALA A 483 -3.16 -25.28 -43.96
CA ALA A 483 -4.47 -25.84 -43.68
C ALA A 483 -4.85 -27.01 -44.61
N GLU A 484 -5.78 -27.86 -44.14
CA GLU A 484 -6.68 -28.62 -45.00
C GLU A 484 -8.04 -28.84 -44.29
N GLU A 485 -9.12 -28.48 -44.99
CA GLU A 485 -10.52 -28.74 -44.69
C GLU A 485 -10.84 -30.26 -44.73
N THR A 486 -11.98 -30.69 -44.16
CA THR A 486 -13.06 -31.37 -44.93
C THR A 486 -14.18 -31.94 -44.02
N THR A 487 -15.34 -31.29 -44.15
CA THR A 487 -16.75 -31.81 -44.17
C THR A 487 -17.58 -32.12 -42.93
N ALA A 488 -18.85 -31.71 -43.11
CA ALA A 488 -20.00 -31.66 -42.22
C ALA A 488 -20.96 -32.85 -42.33
N ARG A 489 -21.84 -32.99 -41.31
CA ARG A 489 -23.30 -33.33 -41.34
C ARG A 489 -23.71 -33.79 -39.93
N ALA A 490 -24.94 -33.71 -39.43
CA ALA A 490 -26.18 -32.96 -39.68
C ALA A 490 -27.07 -33.17 -38.42
N THR A 491 -27.88 -32.19 -38.05
CA THR A 491 -28.95 -32.25 -37.01
C THR A 491 -30.19 -33.01 -37.53
N PRO A 492 -31.11 -33.48 -36.65
CA PRO A 492 -32.26 -32.64 -36.27
C PRO A 492 -32.82 -32.81 -34.83
N ASP A 493 -33.17 -31.67 -34.25
CA ASP A 493 -34.46 -31.28 -33.66
C ASP A 493 -35.09 -32.03 -32.46
N ALA A 494 -35.31 -31.31 -31.35
CA ALA A 494 -36.64 -31.04 -30.77
C ALA A 494 -36.53 -30.35 -29.39
N ALA A 495 -37.13 -29.18 -29.25
CA ALA A 495 -37.40 -28.52 -27.96
C ALA A 495 -38.53 -29.24 -27.18
N PRO A 496 -38.64 -29.02 -25.84
CA PRO A 496 -39.54 -27.95 -25.39
C PRO A 496 -39.03 -27.16 -24.17
N ALA A 497 -39.50 -25.91 -24.05
CA ALA A 497 -39.50 -25.10 -22.81
C ALA A 497 -40.76 -25.44 -21.97
N PRO A 498 -40.97 -24.94 -20.72
CA PRO A 498 -40.21 -23.90 -19.99
C PRO A 498 -39.97 -24.20 -18.48
N GLU A 499 -39.10 -23.43 -17.82
CA GLU A 499 -39.35 -22.79 -16.51
C GLU A 499 -38.16 -21.89 -16.15
N THR A 500 -38.46 -20.63 -15.81
CA THR A 500 -37.48 -19.56 -15.56
C THR A 500 -36.67 -19.83 -14.28
N ALA A 501 -35.42 -20.24 -14.45
CA ALA A 501 -34.38 -20.19 -13.43
C ALA A 501 -33.59 -18.87 -13.52
N PRO A 502 -33.04 -18.33 -12.42
CA PRO A 502 -32.17 -17.16 -12.46
C PRO A 502 -30.94 -17.44 -13.35
N PRO A 503 -30.41 -16.44 -14.07
CA PRO A 503 -29.36 -16.64 -15.07
C PRO A 503 -28.08 -17.24 -14.46
N SER A 504 -27.46 -18.13 -15.22
CA SER A 504 -26.17 -18.74 -14.91
C SER A 504 -25.01 -17.75 -15.11
N ALA A 505 -23.85 -18.00 -14.49
CA ALA A 505 -22.73 -17.05 -14.45
C ALA A 505 -22.14 -16.66 -15.83
N GLY A 506 -22.29 -17.51 -16.85
CA GLY A 506 -21.91 -17.18 -18.24
C GLY A 506 -22.86 -16.18 -18.90
N GLU A 507 -24.16 -16.28 -18.63
CA GLU A 507 -25.17 -15.36 -19.17
C GLU A 507 -25.06 -13.95 -18.58
N ALA A 508 -24.57 -13.82 -17.34
CA ALA A 508 -24.36 -12.52 -16.69
C ALA A 508 -23.15 -11.74 -17.27
N ALA A 509 -22.11 -12.42 -17.76
CA ALA A 509 -21.01 -11.78 -18.48
C ALA A 509 -21.46 -11.31 -19.89
N ASP A 510 -22.25 -12.15 -20.57
CA ASP A 510 -22.85 -11.83 -21.88
C ASP A 510 -23.86 -10.68 -21.82
N GLU A 511 -24.55 -10.50 -20.69
CA GLU A 511 -25.47 -9.37 -20.45
C GLU A 511 -24.72 -8.04 -20.27
N LEU A 512 -23.54 -8.06 -19.64
CA LEU A 512 -22.74 -6.86 -19.38
C LEU A 512 -21.92 -6.42 -20.61
N LEU A 513 -21.56 -7.37 -21.48
CA LEU A 513 -20.68 -7.16 -22.63
C LEU A 513 -21.13 -5.99 -23.54
N PRO A 514 -22.40 -5.89 -24.00
CA PRO A 514 -22.81 -4.80 -24.88
C PRO A 514 -22.72 -3.42 -24.21
N THR A 515 -23.05 -3.35 -22.92
CA THR A 515 -23.04 -2.10 -22.14
C THR A 515 -21.61 -1.62 -21.91
N ILE A 516 -20.72 -2.50 -21.44
CA ILE A 516 -19.32 -2.15 -21.17
C ILE A 516 -18.58 -1.83 -22.46
N ARG A 517 -18.81 -2.61 -23.54
CA ARG A 517 -18.26 -2.33 -24.87
C ARG A 517 -18.66 -0.93 -25.36
N THR A 518 -19.93 -0.57 -25.22
CA THR A 518 -20.43 0.75 -25.64
C THR A 518 -19.74 1.86 -24.85
N ILE A 519 -19.67 1.72 -23.52
CA ILE A 519 -19.00 2.69 -22.65
C ILE A 519 -17.52 2.83 -23.03
N TRP A 520 -16.79 1.73 -23.26
CA TRP A 520 -15.38 1.78 -23.65
C TRP A 520 -15.15 2.48 -24.99
N ARG A 521 -15.92 2.11 -26.01
CA ARG A 521 -15.82 2.71 -27.34
C ARG A 521 -16.13 4.21 -27.34
N GLU A 522 -17.18 4.61 -26.62
CA GLU A 522 -17.53 6.02 -26.43
C GLU A 522 -16.41 6.79 -25.73
N MET A 523 -15.86 6.22 -24.64
CA MET A 523 -14.87 6.90 -23.81
C MET A 523 -13.50 6.99 -24.47
N LEU A 524 -13.10 5.97 -25.24
CA LEU A 524 -11.86 5.96 -26.02
C LEU A 524 -12.00 6.69 -27.38
N GLY A 525 -13.22 7.03 -27.79
CA GLY A 525 -13.48 7.61 -29.11
C GLY A 525 -13.18 6.65 -30.28
N ARG A 526 -13.17 5.34 -30.02
CA ARG A 526 -12.83 4.27 -30.97
C ARG A 526 -14.03 3.35 -31.18
N PRO A 527 -14.90 3.63 -32.17
CA PRO A 527 -16.09 2.79 -32.43
C PRO A 527 -15.73 1.39 -32.96
N ASP A 528 -14.50 1.22 -33.45
CA ASP A 528 -13.92 0.02 -34.04
C ASP A 528 -13.12 -0.85 -33.05
N LEU A 529 -13.06 -0.48 -31.77
CA LEU A 529 -12.31 -1.21 -30.74
C LEU A 529 -12.75 -2.68 -30.63
N SER A 530 -11.79 -3.61 -30.72
CA SER A 530 -12.04 -5.05 -30.50
C SER A 530 -12.25 -5.36 -29.01
N ASP A 531 -12.99 -6.42 -28.69
CA ASP A 531 -13.27 -6.80 -27.29
C ASP A 531 -12.03 -7.37 -26.57
N ASP A 532 -11.04 -7.84 -27.33
CA ASP A 532 -9.76 -8.38 -26.85
C ASP A 532 -8.65 -7.32 -26.80
N GLU A 533 -8.93 -6.10 -27.25
CA GLU A 533 -7.95 -5.01 -27.22
C GLU A 533 -7.82 -4.46 -25.80
N ASP A 534 -6.59 -4.35 -25.32
CA ASP A 534 -6.31 -3.83 -23.98
C ASP A 534 -6.61 -2.33 -23.88
N PHE A 535 -7.30 -1.92 -22.82
CA PHE A 535 -7.75 -0.57 -22.57
C PHE A 535 -6.61 0.45 -22.60
N PHE A 536 -5.45 0.12 -22.04
CA PHE A 536 -4.29 1.01 -22.02
C PHE A 536 -3.55 0.99 -23.36
N ALA A 537 -3.47 -0.17 -24.02
CA ALA A 537 -2.93 -0.27 -25.38
C ALA A 537 -3.75 0.55 -26.40
N ALA A 538 -5.06 0.65 -26.20
CA ALA A 538 -5.98 1.44 -27.00
C ALA A 538 -5.91 2.96 -26.75
N GLY A 539 -4.98 3.43 -25.89
CA GLY A 539 -4.81 4.84 -25.53
C GLY A 539 -5.56 5.27 -24.26
N GLY A 540 -6.12 4.33 -23.51
CA GLY A 540 -6.74 4.58 -22.21
C GLY A 540 -5.71 4.96 -21.13
N HIS A 541 -6.17 5.63 -20.08
CA HIS A 541 -5.37 6.03 -18.93
C HIS A 541 -6.22 6.02 -17.66
N SER A 542 -5.60 6.06 -16.48
CA SER A 542 -6.27 5.87 -15.18
C SER A 542 -7.46 6.81 -14.95
N LEU A 543 -7.41 8.07 -15.42
CA LEU A 543 -8.53 9.02 -15.30
C LEU A 543 -9.69 8.63 -16.22
N LEU A 544 -9.38 8.11 -17.42
CA LEU A 544 -10.39 7.58 -18.32
C LEU A 544 -11.01 6.29 -17.75
N ALA A 545 -10.18 5.42 -17.17
CA ALA A 545 -10.63 4.22 -16.48
C ALA A 545 -11.56 4.57 -15.30
N ALA A 546 -11.25 5.57 -14.47
CA ALA A 546 -12.15 5.99 -13.39
C ALA A 546 -13.49 6.55 -13.89
N ARG A 547 -13.49 7.26 -15.02
CA ARG A 547 -14.73 7.70 -15.67
C ARG A 547 -15.53 6.53 -16.24
N VAL A 548 -14.85 5.56 -16.82
CA VAL A 548 -15.45 4.32 -17.30
C VAL A 548 -16.06 3.54 -16.13
N VAL A 549 -15.33 3.34 -15.03
CA VAL A 549 -15.82 2.75 -13.76
C VAL A 549 -17.09 3.43 -13.32
N ALA A 550 -17.08 4.75 -13.15
CA ALA A 550 -18.26 5.48 -12.68
C ALA A 550 -19.47 5.33 -13.62
N ARG A 551 -19.23 5.24 -14.94
CA ARG A 551 -20.29 5.06 -15.93
C ARG A 551 -20.81 3.62 -15.97
N ILE A 552 -19.94 2.62 -15.74
CA ILE A 552 -20.34 1.23 -15.57
C ILE A 552 -21.15 1.08 -14.29
N GLU A 553 -20.70 1.66 -13.18
CA GLU A 553 -21.43 1.67 -11.91
C GLU A 553 -22.81 2.32 -12.06
N ALA A 554 -22.89 3.46 -12.73
CA ALA A 554 -24.16 4.13 -13.00
C ALA A 554 -25.10 3.32 -13.91
N ALA A 555 -24.54 2.62 -14.91
CA ALA A 555 -25.33 1.85 -15.88
C ALA A 555 -25.76 0.47 -15.35
N THR A 556 -24.97 -0.14 -14.46
CA THR A 556 -25.12 -1.56 -14.06
C THR A 556 -25.43 -1.73 -12.56
N GLY A 557 -25.23 -0.70 -11.74
CA GLY A 557 -25.36 -0.77 -10.28
C GLY A 557 -24.26 -1.60 -9.59
N ARG A 558 -23.27 -2.11 -10.33
CA ARG A 558 -22.17 -2.94 -9.80
C ARG A 558 -20.94 -2.09 -9.53
N THR A 559 -20.37 -2.20 -8.33
CA THR A 559 -19.10 -1.54 -7.98
C THR A 559 -17.94 -2.15 -8.77
N VAL A 560 -17.14 -1.31 -9.43
CA VAL A 560 -15.99 -1.75 -10.22
C VAL A 560 -14.73 -1.14 -9.63
N PRO A 561 -13.85 -1.93 -9.00
CA PRO A 561 -12.60 -1.38 -8.50
C PRO A 561 -11.70 -0.95 -9.67
N LEU A 562 -11.09 0.24 -9.56
CA LEU A 562 -10.27 0.81 -10.64
C LEU A 562 -9.05 -0.06 -11.00
N TRP A 563 -8.51 -0.81 -10.03
CA TRP A 563 -7.38 -1.73 -10.27
C TRP A 563 -7.73 -2.86 -11.26
N SER A 564 -9.01 -3.21 -11.43
CA SER A 564 -9.45 -4.26 -12.35
C SER A 564 -9.03 -4.01 -13.80
N PHE A 565 -8.82 -2.75 -14.21
CA PHE A 565 -8.33 -2.41 -15.54
C PHE A 565 -6.89 -2.88 -15.79
N PHE A 566 -6.10 -3.09 -14.74
CA PHE A 566 -4.71 -3.57 -14.87
C PHE A 566 -4.62 -5.09 -14.91
N GLU A 567 -5.55 -5.81 -14.29
CA GLU A 567 -5.60 -7.28 -14.31
C GLU A 567 -6.47 -7.82 -15.45
N ALA A 568 -7.59 -7.15 -15.72
CA ALA A 568 -8.62 -7.50 -16.69
C ALA A 568 -8.77 -6.38 -17.74
N GLY A 569 -7.67 -6.04 -18.40
CA GLY A 569 -7.57 -4.90 -19.30
C GLY A 569 -8.38 -4.96 -20.60
N THR A 570 -9.13 -6.03 -20.89
CA THR A 570 -9.96 -6.15 -22.10
C THR A 570 -11.46 -6.16 -21.77
N VAL A 571 -12.34 -5.82 -22.72
CA VAL A 571 -13.80 -5.77 -22.48
C VAL A 571 -14.28 -7.14 -22.01
N ALA A 572 -13.84 -8.19 -22.70
CA ALA A 572 -14.19 -9.57 -22.38
C ALA A 572 -13.74 -9.96 -20.97
N ARG A 573 -12.49 -9.65 -20.59
CA ARG A 573 -11.96 -9.97 -19.25
C ARG A 573 -12.63 -9.16 -18.15
N LEU A 574 -12.96 -7.89 -18.39
CA LEU A 574 -13.68 -7.08 -17.41
C LEU A 574 -15.13 -7.55 -17.24
N CYS A 575 -15.80 -7.96 -18.33
CA CYS A 575 -17.13 -8.54 -18.26
C CYS A 575 -17.14 -9.90 -17.55
N ALA A 576 -16.11 -10.72 -17.76
CA ALA A 576 -15.89 -11.95 -16.99
C ALA A 576 -15.69 -11.64 -15.50
N PHE A 577 -14.79 -10.70 -15.18
CA PHE A 577 -14.53 -10.23 -13.82
C PHE A 577 -15.82 -9.73 -13.12
N LEU A 578 -16.67 -8.98 -13.83
CA LEU A 578 -17.91 -8.41 -13.29
C LEU A 578 -19.10 -9.37 -13.33
N GLY A 579 -19.16 -10.30 -14.30
CA GLY A 579 -20.25 -11.23 -14.56
C GLY A 579 -20.29 -12.43 -13.61
N GLY A 580 -19.23 -12.65 -12.84
CA GLY A 580 -19.12 -13.79 -11.92
C GLY A 580 -18.20 -14.89 -12.41
N GLU A 581 -17.34 -14.61 -13.39
CA GLU A 581 -16.13 -15.38 -13.69
C GLU A 581 -14.93 -14.94 -12.81
N ALA A 582 -15.17 -14.40 -11.62
CA ALA A 582 -14.33 -14.83 -10.50
C ALA A 582 -14.74 -16.28 -10.25
N ALA A 583 -14.05 -17.23 -10.89
CA ALA A 583 -14.32 -18.65 -10.81
C ALA A 583 -14.85 -18.99 -9.40
N ALA A 584 -16.10 -19.47 -9.33
CA ALA A 584 -16.57 -20.19 -8.15
C ALA A 584 -15.71 -21.45 -8.07
N GLY A 585 -14.54 -21.31 -7.48
CA GLY A 585 -13.45 -22.27 -7.59
C GLY A 585 -12.46 -22.00 -6.48
N VAL A 586 -11.99 -23.08 -5.88
CA VAL A 586 -10.97 -23.03 -4.85
C VAL A 586 -9.64 -22.70 -5.52
N ARG A 587 -9.04 -21.53 -5.27
CA ARG A 587 -7.73 -21.18 -5.84
C ARG A 587 -6.60 -21.74 -4.98
N HIS A 588 -5.72 -22.50 -5.62
CA HIS A 588 -4.46 -22.99 -5.05
C HIS A 588 -3.36 -21.95 -5.22
N ARG A 589 -2.88 -21.36 -4.12
CA ARG A 589 -1.78 -20.39 -4.10
C ARG A 589 -0.62 -20.94 -3.28
N ALA A 590 0.53 -21.16 -3.91
CA ALA A 590 1.75 -21.53 -3.20
C ALA A 590 2.28 -20.33 -2.39
N LEU A 591 2.60 -20.51 -1.11
CA LEU A 591 3.28 -19.48 -0.30
C LEU A 591 4.81 -19.55 -0.45
N GLN A 592 5.34 -20.67 -0.96
CA GLN A 592 6.76 -20.90 -1.23
C GLN A 592 6.91 -21.71 -2.54
N GLU A 593 7.94 -21.43 -3.35
CA GLU A 593 8.25 -22.23 -4.54
C GLU A 593 8.96 -23.53 -4.11
N PRO A 594 8.50 -24.73 -4.53
CA PRO A 594 9.14 -25.98 -4.16
C PRO A 594 10.53 -26.10 -4.81
N THR A 595 11.54 -26.43 -4.01
CA THR A 595 12.89 -26.74 -4.51
C THR A 595 12.92 -28.11 -5.20
N ALA A 596 13.91 -28.37 -6.05
CA ALA A 596 14.05 -29.64 -6.78
C ALA A 596 14.23 -30.89 -5.88
N GLN A 597 14.43 -30.68 -4.57
CA GLN A 597 14.59 -31.72 -3.54
C GLN A 597 13.46 -31.69 -2.48
N ALA A 598 12.41 -30.89 -2.71
CA ALA A 598 11.36 -30.66 -1.72
C ALA A 598 10.52 -31.93 -1.43
N ARG A 599 10.23 -32.16 -0.15
CA ARG A 599 9.24 -33.15 0.30
C ARG A 599 7.83 -32.69 -0.10
N PRO A 600 6.84 -33.60 -0.16
CA PRO A 600 5.45 -33.20 -0.44
C PRO A 600 4.97 -32.12 0.55
N GLY A 601 4.41 -31.02 0.03
CA GLY A 601 4.10 -29.83 0.81
C GLY A 601 2.91 -29.98 1.78
N PHE A 602 2.74 -28.99 2.64
CA PHE A 602 1.53 -28.79 3.45
C PHE A 602 0.56 -27.87 2.71
N THR A 603 -0.73 -28.19 2.76
CA THR A 603 -1.78 -27.32 2.24
C THR A 603 -2.65 -26.80 3.37
N ALA A 604 -2.57 -25.49 3.61
CA ALA A 604 -3.43 -24.80 4.56
C ALA A 604 -4.77 -24.42 3.94
N ILE A 605 -5.83 -24.81 4.62
CA ILE A 605 -7.21 -24.47 4.29
C ILE A 605 -7.55 -23.17 5.00
N HIS A 606 -8.01 -22.16 4.26
CA HIS A 606 -8.49 -20.91 4.85
C HIS A 606 -9.84 -20.48 4.25
N HIS A 607 -10.53 -19.56 4.94
CA HIS A 607 -11.92 -19.21 4.65
C HIS A 607 -12.09 -17.78 4.12
N ALA A 608 -11.13 -16.88 4.36
CA ALA A 608 -11.16 -15.54 3.79
C ALA A 608 -9.76 -14.97 3.50
N ALA A 609 -9.68 -13.91 2.68
CA ALA A 609 -8.42 -13.33 2.19
C ALA A 609 -7.49 -12.82 3.31
N ALA A 610 -8.05 -12.35 4.43
CA ALA A 610 -7.29 -11.82 5.57
C ALA A 610 -6.57 -12.88 6.42
N ASP A 611 -6.88 -14.17 6.22
CA ASP A 611 -6.25 -15.27 6.97
C ASP A 611 -4.94 -15.77 6.36
N GLN A 612 -4.59 -15.35 5.15
CA GLN A 612 -3.33 -15.77 4.49
C GLN A 612 -2.12 -15.37 5.34
N GLU A 613 -2.15 -14.16 5.90
CA GLU A 613 -1.12 -13.63 6.79
C GLU A 613 -1.02 -14.40 8.10
N LEU A 614 -2.08 -15.11 8.51
CA LEU A 614 -2.10 -15.86 9.77
C LEU A 614 -1.16 -17.08 9.72
N TYR A 615 -1.06 -17.75 8.57
CA TYR A 615 -0.20 -18.93 8.39
C TYR A 615 1.24 -18.60 8.03
N ARG A 616 1.54 -17.35 7.65
CA ARG A 616 2.89 -16.93 7.25
C ARG A 616 3.96 -17.23 8.32
N PRO A 617 3.77 -16.89 9.61
CA PRO A 617 4.77 -17.21 10.64
C PRO A 617 4.97 -18.73 10.84
N LEU A 618 3.96 -19.55 10.53
CA LEU A 618 4.08 -21.01 10.58
C LEU A 618 4.86 -21.54 9.38
N SER A 619 4.59 -21.02 8.17
CA SER A 619 5.33 -21.34 6.96
C SER A 619 6.82 -21.01 7.10
N GLU A 620 7.14 -19.84 7.66
CA GLU A 620 8.53 -19.43 7.94
C GLU A 620 9.21 -20.36 8.95
N ALA A 621 8.48 -20.79 9.99
CA ALA A 621 9.02 -21.66 11.03
C ALA A 621 9.26 -23.12 10.55
N LEU A 622 8.52 -23.58 9.54
CA LEU A 622 8.68 -24.92 8.94
C LEU A 622 9.89 -25.00 7.97
N GLY A 623 10.33 -23.86 7.43
CA GLY A 623 11.48 -23.77 6.53
C GLY A 623 11.22 -24.35 5.13
N GLU A 624 12.25 -24.27 4.27
CA GLU A 624 12.17 -24.66 2.84
C GLU A 624 11.99 -26.18 2.61
N ASP A 625 12.24 -27.00 3.63
CA ASP A 625 12.10 -28.47 3.57
C ASP A 625 10.63 -28.94 3.53
N HIS A 626 9.69 -28.05 3.86
CA HIS A 626 8.26 -28.31 3.94
C HIS A 626 7.47 -27.23 3.20
N PRO A 627 7.40 -27.26 1.85
CA PRO A 627 6.73 -26.22 1.08
C PRO A 627 5.28 -26.08 1.51
N PHE A 628 4.82 -24.83 1.67
CA PHE A 628 3.50 -24.52 2.21
C PHE A 628 2.62 -23.85 1.14
N ALA A 629 1.43 -24.38 0.90
CA ALA A 629 0.44 -23.83 0.00
C ALA A 629 -0.84 -23.44 0.76
N THR A 630 -1.61 -22.52 0.21
CA THR A 630 -2.90 -22.08 0.74
C THR A 630 -4.00 -22.26 -0.29
N LEU A 631 -5.18 -22.69 0.16
CA LEU A 631 -6.39 -22.80 -0.66
C LEU A 631 -7.48 -21.86 -0.16
N GLN A 632 -8.00 -21.04 -1.08
CA GLN A 632 -9.01 -20.01 -0.80
C GLN A 632 -10.31 -20.24 -1.58
N LEU A 633 -11.45 -19.94 -0.94
CA LEU A 633 -12.73 -19.69 -1.61
C LEU A 633 -12.86 -18.19 -1.95
N GLU A 634 -13.02 -17.84 -3.23
CA GLU A 634 -12.85 -16.45 -3.69
C GLU A 634 -14.06 -15.53 -3.49
N SER A 635 -15.28 -16.05 -3.47
CA SER A 635 -16.47 -15.18 -3.56
C SER A 635 -17.65 -15.60 -2.68
N ARG A 636 -18.11 -16.86 -2.80
CA ARG A 636 -19.24 -17.42 -2.04
C ARG A 636 -19.19 -18.95 -2.04
N VAL A 637 -19.85 -19.60 -1.08
CA VAL A 637 -20.18 -21.01 -1.26
C VAL A 637 -21.19 -21.10 -2.41
N PRO A 638 -20.94 -21.89 -3.47
CA PRO A 638 -21.88 -22.03 -4.57
C PRO A 638 -23.26 -22.47 -4.03
N PRO A 639 -24.38 -21.91 -4.51
CA PRO A 639 -25.72 -22.23 -4.00
C PRO A 639 -26.13 -23.72 -4.14
N HIS A 640 -25.33 -24.53 -4.83
CA HIS A 640 -25.49 -25.98 -4.98
C HIS A 640 -24.60 -26.80 -4.03
N GLU A 641 -23.79 -26.20 -3.15
CA GLU A 641 -22.97 -26.89 -2.14
C GLU A 641 -23.58 -26.78 -0.73
N GLU A 642 -24.77 -27.36 -0.54
CA GLU A 642 -25.53 -27.21 0.72
C GLU A 642 -24.97 -27.99 1.93
N THR A 643 -23.81 -28.65 1.81
CA THR A 643 -23.17 -29.39 2.92
C THR A 643 -21.64 -29.23 2.92
N LEU A 644 -21.02 -29.36 4.10
CA LEU A 644 -19.56 -29.26 4.26
C LEU A 644 -18.82 -30.30 3.41
N GLU A 645 -19.41 -31.48 3.21
CA GLU A 645 -18.83 -32.56 2.43
C GLU A 645 -18.73 -32.22 0.94
N ARG A 646 -19.69 -31.48 0.39
CA ARG A 646 -19.63 -31.04 -1.01
C ARG A 646 -18.54 -29.99 -1.22
N LEU A 647 -18.48 -29.01 -0.31
CA LEU A 647 -17.42 -28.01 -0.29
C LEU A 647 -16.03 -28.65 -0.15
N ALA A 648 -15.90 -29.67 0.72
CA ALA A 648 -14.66 -30.43 0.84
C ALA A 648 -14.28 -31.16 -0.46
N GLY A 649 -15.26 -31.61 -1.24
CA GLY A 649 -15.03 -32.20 -2.56
C GLY A 649 -14.38 -31.21 -3.54
N ALA A 650 -14.87 -29.97 -3.59
CA ALA A 650 -14.27 -28.93 -4.43
C ALA A 650 -12.82 -28.60 -4.02
N TYR A 651 -12.54 -28.54 -2.70
CA TYR A 651 -11.18 -28.36 -2.20
C TYR A 651 -10.28 -29.56 -2.50
N ARG A 652 -10.79 -30.79 -2.38
CA ARG A 652 -10.08 -32.02 -2.73
C ARG A 652 -9.66 -32.00 -4.20
N ASP A 653 -10.58 -31.67 -5.10
CA ASP A 653 -10.32 -31.65 -6.55
C ASP A 653 -9.25 -30.60 -6.91
N ALA A 654 -9.27 -29.44 -6.24
CA ALA A 654 -8.23 -28.42 -6.38
C ALA A 654 -6.85 -28.88 -5.86
N ILE A 655 -6.82 -29.63 -4.74
CA ILE A 655 -5.58 -30.23 -4.21
C ILE A 655 -5.06 -31.30 -5.16
N ASP A 656 -5.91 -32.16 -5.71
CA ASP A 656 -5.51 -33.20 -6.66
C ASP A 656 -4.95 -32.60 -7.95
N ALA A 657 -5.54 -31.51 -8.46
CA ALA A 657 -5.04 -30.80 -9.62
C ALA A 657 -3.64 -30.18 -9.39
N ALA A 658 -3.41 -29.63 -8.19
CA ALA A 658 -2.13 -29.00 -7.85
C ALA A 658 -1.06 -30.00 -7.40
N GLN A 659 -1.46 -31.10 -6.77
CA GLN A 659 -0.59 -32.14 -6.22
C GLN A 659 -1.12 -33.55 -6.58
N PRO A 660 -0.95 -33.99 -7.85
CA PRO A 660 -1.47 -35.27 -8.31
C PRO A 660 -0.75 -36.48 -7.70
N GLN A 661 0.43 -36.29 -7.08
CA GLN A 661 1.25 -37.36 -6.51
C GLN A 661 1.76 -37.04 -5.10
N GLY A 662 2.08 -38.09 -4.35
CA GLY A 662 2.61 -38.00 -2.99
C GLY A 662 1.54 -37.90 -1.89
N PRO A 663 1.95 -38.08 -0.63
CA PRO A 663 1.05 -38.02 0.52
C PRO A 663 0.45 -36.63 0.73
N ILE A 664 -0.80 -36.60 1.18
CA ILE A 664 -1.55 -35.39 1.50
C ILE A 664 -1.22 -34.94 2.93
N ARG A 665 -0.92 -33.65 3.11
CA ARG A 665 -0.69 -33.03 4.42
C ARG A 665 -1.52 -31.75 4.51
N LEU A 666 -2.44 -31.67 5.46
CA LEU A 666 -3.38 -30.55 5.59
C LEU A 666 -3.23 -29.80 6.90
N VAL A 667 -3.46 -28.49 6.87
CA VAL A 667 -3.51 -27.64 8.06
C VAL A 667 -4.79 -26.81 8.04
N GLY A 668 -5.49 -26.71 9.17
CA GLY A 668 -6.68 -25.85 9.29
C GLY A 668 -6.84 -25.24 10.68
N PHE A 669 -7.25 -23.98 10.72
CA PHE A 669 -7.49 -23.18 11.91
C PHE A 669 -8.98 -22.98 12.17
N CYS A 670 -9.41 -23.14 13.43
CA CYS A 670 -10.81 -22.98 13.82
C CYS A 670 -11.75 -23.81 12.91
N ARG A 671 -12.73 -23.19 12.24
CA ARG A 671 -13.69 -23.88 11.37
C ARG A 671 -13.08 -24.47 10.10
N SER A 672 -12.04 -23.85 9.56
CA SER A 672 -11.32 -24.43 8.43
C SER A 672 -10.63 -25.74 8.79
N GLY A 673 -10.36 -26.00 10.08
CA GLY A 673 -9.91 -27.29 10.57
C GLY A 673 -10.96 -28.40 10.41
N VAL A 674 -12.25 -28.09 10.58
CA VAL A 674 -13.34 -29.06 10.35
C VAL A 674 -13.40 -29.43 8.85
N LEU A 675 -13.24 -28.43 7.98
CA LEU A 675 -13.16 -28.63 6.53
C LEU A 675 -11.92 -29.45 6.13
N ALA A 676 -10.74 -29.13 6.68
CA ALA A 676 -9.49 -29.87 6.45
C ALA A 676 -9.62 -31.34 6.86
N PHE A 677 -10.29 -31.64 7.98
CA PHE A 677 -10.54 -33.00 8.42
C PHE A 677 -11.44 -33.77 7.44
N GLU A 678 -12.49 -33.15 6.92
CA GLU A 678 -13.36 -33.77 5.92
C GLU A 678 -12.65 -34.00 4.58
N ILE A 679 -11.82 -33.05 4.11
CA ILE A 679 -10.99 -33.21 2.91
C ILE A 679 -10.06 -34.42 3.06
N ALA A 680 -9.35 -34.52 4.19
CA ALA A 680 -8.47 -35.65 4.49
C ALA A 680 -9.22 -37.00 4.48
N ARG A 681 -10.44 -37.04 5.02
CA ARG A 681 -11.28 -38.23 5.02
C ARG A 681 -11.67 -38.64 3.59
N GLN A 682 -12.00 -37.69 2.72
CA GLN A 682 -12.32 -37.98 1.32
C GLN A 682 -11.11 -38.50 0.56
N PHE A 683 -9.92 -37.96 0.80
CA PHE A 683 -8.67 -38.49 0.24
C PHE A 683 -8.38 -39.93 0.68
N ALA A 684 -8.51 -40.22 1.98
CA ALA A 684 -8.31 -41.56 2.51
C ALA A 684 -9.31 -42.57 1.92
N GLN A 685 -10.57 -42.17 1.70
CA GLN A 685 -11.56 -43.01 1.02
C GLN A 685 -11.26 -43.24 -0.46
N GLY A 686 -10.68 -42.24 -1.13
CA GLY A 686 -10.19 -42.36 -2.51
C GLY A 686 -8.89 -43.17 -2.65
N GLY A 687 -8.34 -43.69 -1.55
CA GLY A 687 -7.10 -44.49 -1.55
C GLY A 687 -5.80 -43.67 -1.63
N ARG A 688 -5.87 -42.34 -1.50
CA ARG A 688 -4.69 -41.46 -1.37
C ARG A 688 -4.13 -41.55 0.05
N ASP A 689 -2.81 -41.64 0.17
CA ASP A 689 -2.13 -41.59 1.46
C ASP A 689 -2.25 -40.19 2.09
N VAL A 690 -2.70 -40.14 3.34
CA VAL A 690 -2.83 -38.90 4.12
C VAL A 690 -1.84 -38.98 5.28
N ALA A 691 -0.72 -38.28 5.13
CA ALA A 691 0.40 -38.37 6.07
C ALA A 691 0.24 -37.52 7.33
N LEU A 692 -0.54 -36.43 7.31
CA LEU A 692 -0.82 -35.62 8.51
C LEU A 692 -1.98 -34.64 8.30
N VAL A 693 -2.86 -34.53 9.30
CA VAL A 693 -3.85 -33.45 9.42
C VAL A 693 -3.60 -32.64 10.69
N VAL A 694 -3.36 -31.33 10.55
CA VAL A 694 -3.10 -30.43 11.68
C VAL A 694 -4.32 -29.55 11.94
N LEU A 695 -4.89 -29.66 13.14
CA LEU A 695 -6.08 -28.92 13.57
C LEU A 695 -5.70 -27.90 14.66
N ILE A 696 -5.70 -26.61 14.30
CA ILE A 696 -5.29 -25.51 15.19
C ILE A 696 -6.50 -24.90 15.87
N ASP A 697 -6.55 -25.03 17.20
CA ASP A 697 -7.62 -24.57 18.09
C ASP A 697 -9.04 -24.90 17.60
N CYS A 698 -9.17 -26.06 16.93
CA CYS A 698 -10.38 -26.52 16.27
C CYS A 698 -11.16 -27.46 17.20
N TRP A 699 -12.35 -27.05 17.60
CA TRP A 699 -13.27 -27.91 18.36
C TRP A 699 -14.07 -28.79 17.43
N GLU A 700 -14.24 -30.05 17.83
CA GLU A 700 -15.22 -30.93 17.18
C GLU A 700 -16.63 -30.31 17.31
N PRO A 701 -17.38 -30.12 16.19
CA PRO A 701 -18.61 -29.32 16.18
C PRO A 701 -19.69 -29.75 17.19
N GLY A 702 -19.80 -31.06 17.44
CA GLY A 702 -20.76 -31.66 18.37
C GLY A 702 -20.31 -31.64 19.84
N TYR A 703 -19.07 -31.29 20.16
CA TYR A 703 -18.45 -31.55 21.46
C TYR A 703 -19.25 -30.96 22.62
N ILE A 704 -19.57 -29.68 22.52
CA ILE A 704 -20.32 -28.95 23.56
C ILE A 704 -21.80 -29.38 23.60
N ARG A 705 -22.36 -29.77 22.44
CA ARG A 705 -23.78 -30.18 22.31
C ARG A 705 -24.08 -31.52 22.99
N ARG A 706 -23.09 -32.40 23.12
CA ARG A 706 -23.23 -33.72 23.77
C ARG A 706 -23.41 -33.65 25.29
N PHE A 707 -23.01 -32.56 25.94
CA PHE A 707 -23.19 -32.42 27.39
C PHE A 707 -24.65 -32.10 27.76
N LYS A 708 -25.18 -32.81 28.76
CA LYS A 708 -26.44 -32.45 29.42
C LYS A 708 -26.39 -30.98 29.92
N PRO A 709 -27.52 -30.26 29.99
CA PRO A 709 -27.53 -28.80 30.27
C PRO A 709 -26.69 -28.37 31.49
N LEU A 710 -26.79 -29.10 32.61
CA LEU A 710 -26.01 -28.85 33.83
C LEU A 710 -24.50 -29.09 33.64
N ALA A 711 -24.12 -30.14 32.92
CA ALA A 711 -22.73 -30.42 32.59
C ALA A 711 -22.17 -29.37 31.63
N ARG A 712 -22.96 -28.95 30.63
CA ARG A 712 -22.60 -27.88 29.69
C ARG A 712 -22.32 -26.56 30.40
N MET A 713 -23.15 -26.18 31.38
CA MET A 713 -22.90 -24.99 32.20
C MET A 713 -21.57 -25.10 32.99
N ARG A 714 -21.28 -26.27 33.59
CA ARG A 714 -20.03 -26.51 34.33
C ARG A 714 -18.80 -26.47 33.42
N VAL A 715 -18.90 -27.05 32.23
CA VAL A 715 -17.86 -27.03 31.19
C VAL A 715 -17.58 -25.61 30.72
N MET A 716 -18.62 -24.82 30.41
CA MET A 716 -18.46 -23.41 30.01
C MET A 716 -17.90 -22.54 31.15
N ALA A 717 -18.28 -22.81 32.40
CA ALA A 717 -17.73 -22.12 33.57
C ALA A 717 -16.25 -22.48 33.81
N ALA A 718 -15.86 -23.74 33.61
CA ALA A 718 -14.46 -24.17 33.64
C ALA A 718 -13.65 -23.50 32.51
N TYR A 719 -14.21 -23.46 31.29
CA TYR A 719 -13.61 -22.79 30.15
C TYR A 719 -13.36 -21.29 30.40
N ARG A 720 -14.37 -20.57 30.91
CA ARG A 720 -14.24 -19.14 31.27
C ARG A 720 -13.19 -18.90 32.36
N ARG A 721 -13.18 -19.71 33.43
CA ARG A 721 -12.20 -19.60 34.52
C ARG A 721 -10.78 -19.87 34.05
N GLY A 722 -10.58 -20.92 33.25
CA GLY A 722 -9.27 -21.26 32.71
C GLY A 722 -8.73 -20.20 31.75
N ARG A 723 -9.59 -19.61 30.90
CA ARG A 723 -9.24 -18.45 30.08
C ARG A 723 -8.85 -17.23 30.92
N LEU A 724 -9.58 -16.93 31.99
CA LEU A 724 -9.24 -15.82 32.88
C LEU A 724 -7.89 -16.04 33.56
N ALA A 725 -7.59 -17.28 34.01
CA ALA A 725 -6.29 -17.62 34.58
C ALA A 725 -5.15 -17.49 33.55
N ALA A 726 -5.37 -17.92 32.30
CA ALA A 726 -4.41 -17.75 31.22
C ALA A 726 -4.15 -16.26 30.91
N LEU A 727 -5.19 -15.43 30.94
CA LEU A 727 -5.08 -13.98 30.76
C LEU A 727 -4.22 -13.36 31.86
N ILE A 728 -4.50 -13.69 33.13
CA ILE A 728 -3.74 -13.18 34.28
C ILE A 728 -2.26 -13.59 34.18
N ARG A 729 -1.97 -14.83 33.76
CA ARG A 729 -0.58 -15.28 33.54
C ARG A 729 0.13 -14.48 32.46
N HIS A 730 -0.52 -14.22 31.33
CA HIS A 730 0.06 -13.44 30.23
C HIS A 730 0.25 -11.96 30.59
N VAL A 731 -0.74 -11.34 31.24
CA VAL A 731 -0.59 -9.95 31.74
C VAL A 731 0.53 -9.83 32.77
N ARG A 732 0.75 -10.86 33.62
CA ARG A 732 1.86 -10.88 34.59
C ARG A 732 3.23 -11.10 33.94
N ARG A 733 3.30 -11.88 32.86
CA ARG A 733 4.55 -12.19 32.14
C ARG A 733 4.97 -11.09 31.17
N ASP A 734 3.99 -10.56 30.42
CA ASP A 734 4.21 -9.75 29.21
C ASP A 734 3.67 -8.30 29.36
N GLY A 735 3.15 -7.92 30.54
CA GLY A 735 2.62 -6.58 30.83
C GLY A 735 1.20 -6.32 30.30
N ILE A 736 0.61 -5.17 30.65
CA ILE A 736 -0.75 -4.77 30.20
C ILE A 736 -0.76 -4.37 28.72
N GLY A 737 0.38 -3.95 28.16
CA GLY A 737 0.54 -3.62 26.73
C GLY A 737 0.21 -4.79 25.79
N TYR A 738 0.30 -6.03 26.29
CA TYR A 738 -0.17 -7.24 25.60
C TYR A 738 -1.65 -7.19 25.18
N LEU A 739 -2.49 -6.41 25.88
CA LEU A 739 -3.90 -6.21 25.54
C LEU A 739 -4.11 -5.17 24.43
N GLY A 740 -3.14 -4.26 24.24
CA GLY A 740 -3.22 -3.13 23.29
C GLY A 740 -2.93 -3.52 21.84
N SER A 741 -2.01 -4.48 21.62
CA SER A 741 -1.61 -4.94 20.28
C SER A 741 -2.70 -5.68 19.50
N ARG A 742 -3.88 -5.91 20.09
CA ARG A 742 -4.97 -6.67 19.49
C ARG A 742 -6.37 -6.10 19.78
N ALA A 743 -6.47 -4.79 19.99
CA ALA A 743 -7.73 -4.09 20.25
C ALA A 743 -8.77 -4.19 19.11
N HIS A 744 -8.39 -4.58 17.88
CA HIS A 744 -9.34 -4.94 16.83
C HIS A 744 -10.21 -6.18 17.19
N LEU A 745 -9.79 -6.99 18.16
CA LEU A 745 -10.54 -8.16 18.63
C LEU A 745 -11.56 -7.81 19.74
N TRP A 746 -11.63 -6.53 20.14
CA TRP A 746 -12.70 -5.99 20.98
C TRP A 746 -14.04 -5.84 20.22
N PHE A 747 -14.09 -6.24 18.94
CA PHE A 747 -15.32 -6.41 18.15
C PHE A 747 -16.20 -7.61 18.58
N ARG A 748 -16.18 -8.00 19.86
CA ARG A 748 -17.21 -8.89 20.43
C ARG A 748 -18.56 -8.19 20.64
N SER A 749 -18.63 -6.87 20.43
CA SER A 749 -19.86 -6.08 20.28
C SER A 749 -20.44 -6.10 18.85
N HIS A 750 -19.76 -6.71 17.88
CA HIS A 750 -20.09 -6.56 16.46
C HIS A 750 -21.29 -7.37 15.97
N ARG A 751 -21.75 -8.42 16.68
CA ARG A 751 -22.91 -9.22 16.21
C ARG A 751 -24.23 -8.44 16.26
N ALA A 752 -24.42 -7.60 17.27
CA ALA A 752 -25.60 -6.75 17.43
C ALA A 752 -25.61 -5.59 16.42
N TRP A 753 -24.46 -4.96 16.22
CA TRP A 753 -24.31 -3.88 15.24
C TRP A 753 -24.45 -4.39 13.80
N ARG A 754 -23.96 -5.61 13.50
CA ARG A 754 -24.18 -6.32 12.22
C ARG A 754 -25.65 -6.64 11.99
N GLY A 755 -26.35 -7.18 12.99
CA GLY A 755 -27.80 -7.43 12.89
C GLY A 755 -28.59 -6.15 12.59
N LEU A 756 -28.23 -5.04 13.24
CA LEU A 756 -28.83 -3.73 12.99
C LEU A 756 -28.50 -3.22 11.57
N ARG A 757 -27.25 -3.30 11.14
CA ARG A 757 -26.83 -2.81 9.82
C ARG A 757 -27.39 -3.66 8.68
N HIS A 758 -27.50 -4.96 8.85
CA HIS A 758 -28.12 -5.86 7.86
C HIS A 758 -29.63 -5.61 7.75
N ALA A 759 -30.30 -5.30 8.86
CA ALA A 759 -31.67 -4.82 8.86
C ALA A 759 -31.81 -3.46 8.16
N LEU A 760 -30.86 -2.52 8.39
CA LEU A 760 -30.81 -1.21 7.74
C LEU A 760 -30.52 -1.30 6.23
N ASN A 761 -29.68 -2.25 5.80
CA ASN A 761 -29.36 -2.49 4.38
C ASN A 761 -30.59 -3.04 3.62
N ARG A 762 -31.37 -3.95 4.24
CA ARG A 762 -32.65 -4.43 3.65
C ARG A 762 -33.71 -3.33 3.43
N VAL A 763 -33.62 -2.24 4.18
CA VAL A 763 -34.54 -1.08 4.05
C VAL A 763 -33.89 0.10 3.34
N GLY A 764 -32.73 -0.08 2.71
CA GLY A 764 -32.06 0.95 1.89
C GLY A 764 -31.42 2.09 2.67
N LEU A 765 -31.19 1.94 3.98
CA LEU A 765 -30.62 2.97 4.86
C LEU A 765 -29.11 2.82 5.13
N ALA A 766 -28.45 1.83 4.52
CA ALA A 766 -27.00 1.62 4.61
C ALA A 766 -26.46 1.06 3.29
N SER A 767 -25.30 1.53 2.84
CA SER A 767 -24.62 1.01 1.63
C SER A 767 -23.89 -0.31 1.90
N PRO A 768 -23.78 -1.22 0.89
CA PRO A 768 -22.96 -2.43 0.97
C PRO A 768 -21.50 -2.09 1.28
N CYS A 769 -20.89 -2.83 2.21
CA CYS A 769 -19.46 -2.71 2.51
C CYS A 769 -18.69 -3.87 1.86
N PRO A 770 -17.47 -3.67 1.33
CA PRO A 770 -16.61 -4.77 0.88
C PRO A 770 -16.35 -5.85 1.96
N GLU A 771 -16.39 -5.47 3.25
CA GLU A 771 -16.30 -6.41 4.37
C GLU A 771 -17.52 -7.34 4.48
N ASP A 772 -18.67 -6.99 3.90
CA ASP A 772 -19.89 -7.81 3.99
C ASP A 772 -19.73 -9.15 3.27
N ALA A 773 -19.02 -9.20 2.14
CA ALA A 773 -18.74 -10.45 1.41
C ALA A 773 -17.76 -11.36 2.20
N PHE A 774 -16.76 -10.76 2.85
CA PHE A 774 -15.81 -11.45 3.73
C PHE A 774 -16.54 -12.12 4.91
N TRP A 775 -17.43 -11.39 5.57
CA TRP A 775 -18.22 -11.92 6.68
C TRP A 775 -19.27 -12.92 6.24
N GLN A 776 -19.82 -12.77 5.04
CA GLN A 776 -20.78 -13.71 4.47
C GLN A 776 -20.17 -15.10 4.28
N VAL A 777 -19.00 -15.21 3.63
CA VAL A 777 -18.30 -16.51 3.46
C VAL A 777 -17.96 -17.13 4.82
N THR A 778 -17.55 -16.30 5.78
CA THR A 778 -17.25 -16.73 7.15
C THR A 778 -18.49 -17.29 7.86
N ASP A 779 -19.63 -16.59 7.79
CA ASP A 779 -20.88 -17.02 8.41
C ASP A 779 -21.46 -18.28 7.74
N GLU A 780 -21.34 -18.41 6.41
CA GLU A 780 -21.72 -19.59 5.64
C GLU A 780 -20.91 -20.84 6.04
N LEU A 781 -19.58 -20.72 6.12
CA LEU A 781 -18.72 -21.81 6.57
C LEU A 781 -18.96 -22.15 8.05
N ASP A 782 -19.19 -21.16 8.91
CA ASP A 782 -19.53 -21.39 10.32
C ASP A 782 -20.83 -22.20 10.44
N ALA A 783 -21.84 -21.87 9.64
CA ALA A 783 -23.10 -22.61 9.61
C ALA A 783 -22.91 -24.05 9.13
N LEU A 784 -22.19 -24.27 8.04
CA LEU A 784 -21.88 -25.60 7.50
C LEU A 784 -21.07 -26.44 8.49
N ALA A 785 -20.01 -25.85 9.08
CA ALA A 785 -19.15 -26.54 10.05
C ALA A 785 -19.90 -26.90 11.35
N LEU A 786 -20.86 -26.08 11.78
CA LEU A 786 -21.70 -26.36 12.96
C LEU A 786 -22.78 -27.42 12.69
N ALA A 787 -23.21 -27.55 11.43
CA ALA A 787 -24.16 -28.57 10.98
C ALA A 787 -23.50 -29.91 10.67
N TYR A 788 -22.19 -29.93 10.41
CA TYR A 788 -21.43 -31.13 10.06
C TYR A 788 -21.32 -32.15 11.20
N GLU A 789 -21.48 -33.44 10.85
CA GLU A 789 -21.29 -34.57 11.75
C GLU A 789 -20.04 -35.37 11.34
N PRO A 790 -18.92 -35.29 12.11
CA PRO A 790 -17.69 -35.96 11.76
C PRO A 790 -17.80 -37.48 11.69
N ARG A 791 -17.02 -38.09 10.79
CA ARG A 791 -16.85 -39.55 10.67
C ARG A 791 -15.39 -39.94 10.94
N PRO A 792 -15.10 -41.20 11.32
CA PRO A 792 -13.73 -41.63 11.61
C PRO A 792 -12.76 -41.44 10.44
N HIS A 793 -11.55 -40.96 10.75
CA HIS A 793 -10.41 -40.83 9.84
C HIS A 793 -9.24 -41.72 10.34
N PRO A 794 -8.68 -42.59 9.49
CA PRO A 794 -7.64 -43.54 9.89
C PRO A 794 -6.22 -42.95 9.96
N GLY A 795 -6.00 -41.77 9.35
CA GLY A 795 -4.68 -41.13 9.31
C GLY A 795 -4.32 -40.35 10.59
N PRO A 796 -3.05 -39.93 10.71
CA PRO A 796 -2.57 -39.20 11.87
C PRO A 796 -3.11 -37.76 11.93
N VAL A 797 -3.56 -37.37 13.12
CA VAL A 797 -4.13 -36.03 13.40
C VAL A 797 -3.37 -35.37 14.55
N LEU A 798 -2.92 -34.13 14.34
CA LEU A 798 -2.28 -33.29 15.35
C LEU A 798 -3.22 -32.16 15.78
N ILE A 799 -3.63 -32.15 17.05
CA ILE A 799 -4.40 -31.07 17.66
C ILE A 799 -3.45 -30.03 18.27
N VAL A 800 -3.42 -28.83 17.73
CA VAL A 800 -2.62 -27.72 18.24
C VAL A 800 -3.50 -26.81 19.08
N ARG A 801 -3.13 -26.58 20.35
CA ARG A 801 -3.92 -25.79 21.31
C ARG A 801 -3.14 -24.57 21.80
N SER A 802 -3.74 -23.40 21.70
CA SER A 802 -3.26 -22.20 22.38
C SER A 802 -3.28 -22.40 23.90
N GLU A 803 -2.30 -21.87 24.63
CA GLU A 803 -2.25 -21.91 26.11
C GLU A 803 -3.47 -21.27 26.78
N SER A 804 -4.22 -20.44 26.05
CA SER A 804 -5.49 -19.90 26.52
C SER A 804 -6.64 -20.90 26.54
N VAL A 805 -6.49 -22.05 25.88
CA VAL A 805 -7.51 -23.11 25.82
C VAL A 805 -7.34 -24.01 27.03
N PRO A 806 -8.24 -23.96 28.02
CA PRO A 806 -8.05 -24.70 29.25
C PRO A 806 -8.29 -26.19 29.06
N VAL A 807 -7.41 -27.00 29.64
CA VAL A 807 -7.53 -28.44 29.74
C VAL A 807 -7.58 -28.86 31.20
N GLY A 808 -8.30 -29.95 31.47
CA GLY A 808 -8.45 -30.47 32.83
C GLY A 808 -9.50 -31.57 32.89
N PRO A 809 -9.89 -32.03 34.09
CA PRO A 809 -10.80 -33.17 34.26
C PRO A 809 -12.17 -33.03 33.57
N ALA A 810 -12.55 -31.79 33.20
CA ALA A 810 -13.82 -31.45 32.57
C ALA A 810 -13.72 -31.07 31.08
N LEU A 811 -12.51 -31.00 30.50
CA LEU A 811 -12.28 -30.57 29.12
C LEU A 811 -11.24 -31.47 28.44
N ASP A 812 -11.64 -32.09 27.34
CA ASP A 812 -10.82 -33.05 26.60
C ASP A 812 -9.61 -32.34 25.95
N PRO A 813 -8.36 -32.74 26.22
CA PRO A 813 -7.19 -32.19 25.56
C PRO A 813 -7.16 -32.41 24.04
N MET A 814 -8.00 -33.30 23.49
CA MET A 814 -8.17 -33.49 22.05
C MET A 814 -9.32 -32.66 21.46
N LEU A 815 -9.93 -31.76 22.23
CA LEU A 815 -11.05 -30.90 21.80
C LEU A 815 -12.25 -31.67 21.19
N GLY A 816 -12.43 -32.94 21.59
CA GLY A 816 -13.49 -33.82 21.10
C GLY A 816 -13.12 -34.74 19.93
N TRP A 817 -11.93 -34.57 19.33
CA TRP A 817 -11.53 -35.32 18.14
C TRP A 817 -11.10 -36.77 18.40
N ARG A 818 -10.88 -37.19 19.66
CA ARG A 818 -10.45 -38.56 20.00
C ARG A 818 -11.40 -39.64 19.48
N ALA A 819 -12.69 -39.34 19.38
CA ALA A 819 -13.68 -40.30 18.88
C ALA A 819 -13.61 -40.53 17.35
N TYR A 820 -12.88 -39.69 16.63
CA TYR A 820 -12.89 -39.62 15.17
C TYR A 820 -11.50 -39.79 14.53
N ALA A 821 -10.43 -39.81 15.32
CA ALA A 821 -9.07 -39.99 14.84
C ALA A 821 -8.39 -41.11 15.63
N GLU A 822 -8.02 -42.20 14.94
CA GLU A 822 -7.38 -43.37 15.56
C GLU A 822 -5.98 -43.05 16.09
N ASN A 823 -5.24 -42.18 15.39
CA ASN A 823 -3.91 -41.73 15.76
C ASN A 823 -3.90 -40.20 16.01
N CYS A 824 -4.37 -39.79 17.18
CA CYS A 824 -4.57 -38.38 17.55
C CYS A 824 -3.56 -37.94 18.62
N GLU A 825 -2.67 -37.00 18.28
CA GLU A 825 -1.74 -36.35 19.20
C GLU A 825 -2.17 -34.90 19.49
N SER A 826 -1.76 -34.32 20.64
CA SER A 826 -1.95 -32.88 20.88
C SER A 826 -0.68 -32.19 21.34
N VAL A 827 -0.53 -30.93 20.98
CA VAL A 827 0.52 -30.03 21.48
C VAL A 827 -0.10 -28.74 21.99
N SER A 828 0.41 -28.25 23.13
CA SER A 828 0.08 -26.91 23.63
C SER A 828 1.15 -25.94 23.15
N VAL A 829 0.74 -24.82 22.57
CA VAL A 829 1.63 -23.79 22.04
C VAL A 829 1.48 -22.47 22.81
N PRO A 830 2.59 -21.74 23.06
CA PRO A 830 2.55 -20.44 23.73
C PRO A 830 1.65 -19.43 23.00
N GLY A 831 0.87 -18.68 23.78
CA GLY A 831 0.03 -17.58 23.28
C GLY A 831 -1.34 -17.52 23.94
N PHE A 832 -1.91 -16.31 24.00
CA PHE A 832 -3.24 -16.09 24.56
C PHE A 832 -4.26 -15.64 23.50
N GLY A 833 -5.46 -16.21 23.57
CA GLY A 833 -6.51 -16.02 22.58
C GLY A 833 -6.55 -17.13 21.54
N HIS A 834 -7.59 -17.10 20.73
CA HIS A 834 -7.89 -18.12 19.72
C HIS A 834 -6.78 -18.20 18.65
N GLU A 835 -6.30 -17.04 18.19
CA GLU A 835 -5.18 -16.91 17.25
C GLU A 835 -3.81 -16.90 17.94
N GLY A 836 -3.75 -16.99 19.27
CA GLY A 836 -2.48 -16.95 20.02
C GLY A 836 -1.49 -18.05 19.62
N ALA A 837 -2.00 -19.15 19.04
CA ALA A 837 -1.21 -20.23 18.48
C ALA A 837 -0.25 -19.78 17.35
N PHE A 838 -0.57 -18.68 16.66
CA PHE A 838 0.24 -18.11 15.59
C PHE A 838 1.25 -17.06 16.06
N SER A 839 1.44 -16.91 17.38
CA SER A 839 2.55 -16.11 17.89
C SER A 839 3.90 -16.68 17.39
N PRO A 840 4.97 -15.88 17.24
CA PRO A 840 6.27 -16.40 16.81
C PRO A 840 6.78 -17.57 17.66
N ALA A 841 6.51 -17.53 18.97
CA ALA A 841 6.83 -18.64 19.88
C ALA A 841 5.91 -19.86 19.66
N GLY A 842 4.62 -19.63 19.42
CA GLY A 842 3.65 -20.66 19.10
C GLY A 842 3.98 -21.40 17.79
N CYS A 843 4.27 -20.65 16.72
CA CYS A 843 4.65 -21.20 15.42
C CYS A 843 5.93 -22.03 15.48
N ARG A 844 6.96 -21.61 16.23
CA ARG A 844 8.18 -22.43 16.41
C ARG A 844 7.90 -23.78 17.07
N VAL A 845 7.09 -23.80 18.13
CA VAL A 845 6.70 -25.06 18.82
C VAL A 845 5.84 -25.93 17.90
N MET A 846 4.93 -25.30 17.16
CA MET A 846 4.06 -25.97 16.20
C MET A 846 4.86 -26.62 15.07
N ALA A 847 5.76 -25.86 14.43
CA ALA A 847 6.63 -26.35 13.36
C ALA A 847 7.50 -27.52 13.82
N ALA A 848 8.15 -27.40 14.98
CA ALA A 848 8.96 -28.49 15.54
C ALA A 848 8.14 -29.78 15.74
N LYS A 849 6.89 -29.67 16.22
CA LYS A 849 6.01 -30.83 16.41
C LYS A 849 5.55 -31.41 15.07
N ILE A 850 5.19 -30.57 14.11
CA ILE A 850 4.79 -30.96 12.76
C ILE A 850 5.94 -31.71 12.08
N SER A 851 7.15 -31.17 12.09
CA SER A 851 8.34 -31.82 11.48
C SER A 851 8.67 -33.17 12.12
N LEU A 852 8.51 -33.31 13.45
CA LEU A 852 8.69 -34.60 14.14
C LEU A 852 7.65 -35.65 13.72
N MET A 853 6.41 -35.26 13.47
CA MET A 853 5.35 -36.17 13.03
C MET A 853 5.45 -36.47 11.54
N ALA A 854 5.89 -35.52 10.72
CA ALA A 854 6.08 -35.70 9.27
C ALA A 854 7.26 -36.61 8.89
N CYS A 855 8.18 -36.87 9.83
CA CYS A 855 9.32 -37.80 9.67
C CYS A 855 9.02 -39.24 10.14
N ARG A 856 7.86 -39.50 10.74
CA ARG A 856 7.39 -40.84 11.13
C ARG A 856 6.52 -41.40 10.03
#